data_AF-A0A8C9S3T7-F1
#
_entry.id   AF-A0A8C9S3T7-F1
#
_cell.length_a   1.000
_cell.length_b   1.000
_cell.length_c   1.000
_cell.angle_alpha   90.00
_cell.angle_beta   90.00
_cell.angle_gamma   90.00
#
_symmetry.space_group_name_H-M   'P 1'
#
loop_
_entity.id
_entity.type
_entity.pdbx_description
1 polymer ?
#
loop_
_entity_poly.entity_id
_entity_poly.type
_entity_poly.pdbx_seq_one_letter_code
_entity_poly.pdbx_strand_id
1 'polypeptide(L)'
;MGSSEMCRDLAGEVEKLLKTSNSYLRKKAALCAVHVIRKVPELMEMFLPATKNLLSEKNHGVLHTSVVLLTEMCERSPDMLSHFRKLVPQLVRILKNLIMSGYSPEHDVSGISDPFLQVRILRLLRILGKGDDDSSEAMNDILAQVATNTETSKNVGNAILYETVLTIMDIKSESGLRVLAINILGRFLLNNDKNIRYVALTSLLKTVQTDHNAVQRHRSTIVDCLKDLDVSIKRRAMELSFALVNGNNIRGMMKELLYFLDSCDPEFKADCASGIFLAAEKYAPSKRWHIDTIMRVLTTAGSYVRDDCVPNLIQLITNSVEMHAYTVQRLYKALLDDISQQPFVQVSSWCIGEYGDLLVSGQCEEEDPIQVKDEVLDVLEGLLASNLSSPVTRGYALTAVMKLSTRLSSVNRIKKVVSIYGSSIDVELQQRAVEYNALFKKYDHMRCALLERMPIMEKAAANGPTETVQTNGEAEPAGLEPKHPPTIIQPANQCFNIFTGFLVISLVLVLTVYKIAILTKRKVSPIGIPPMTAYNKNGLKIDFTFERSNTNPNIAIITIHAANSTEAEMTNFVFQAAVPKTFQLQLLSPSSSIIPALNQGPVTQVIKVLNPQKVRLMRIKLTYNHKGSPVQDLAEVNNFPPQSWQ
;
A
#
# COMPACT_ATOMS: atom_id res chain seq x y z
N MET A 1 31.75 -12.37 19.10
CA MET A 1 32.21 -13.28 20.18
C MET A 1 30.98 -13.94 20.79
N GLY A 2 30.98 -15.27 20.95
CA GLY A 2 29.84 -16.10 21.37
C GLY A 2 29.18 -16.84 20.20
N SER A 3 29.70 -18.02 19.84
CA SER A 3 29.00 -18.95 18.94
C SER A 3 27.86 -19.65 19.69
N SER A 4 26.86 -20.15 18.97
CA SER A 4 25.77 -20.93 19.57
C SER A 4 26.28 -22.17 20.31
N GLU A 5 27.36 -22.79 19.83
CA GLU A 5 28.00 -23.95 20.46
C GLU A 5 28.63 -23.57 21.80
N MET A 6 29.43 -22.50 21.85
CA MET A 6 30.01 -22.00 23.10
C MET A 6 28.92 -21.65 24.12
N CYS A 7 27.79 -21.10 23.68
CA CYS A 7 26.66 -20.78 24.55
C CYS A 7 26.02 -22.04 25.15
N ARG A 8 25.98 -23.17 24.43
CA ARG A 8 25.48 -24.46 24.95
C ARG A 8 26.42 -25.03 26.00
N ASP A 9 27.71 -25.06 25.69
CA ASP A 9 28.72 -25.66 26.55
C ASP A 9 28.89 -24.90 27.87
N LEU A 10 28.77 -23.56 27.84
CA LEU A 10 28.99 -22.70 29.00
C LEU A 10 27.71 -22.37 29.77
N ALA A 11 26.53 -22.79 29.31
CA ALA A 11 25.25 -22.38 29.91
C ALA A 11 25.14 -22.76 31.40
N GLY A 12 25.56 -23.98 31.75
CA GLY A 12 25.56 -24.47 33.13
C GLY A 12 26.51 -23.68 34.06
N GLU A 13 27.69 -23.29 33.55
CA GLU A 13 28.63 -22.46 34.33
C GLU A 13 28.10 -21.03 34.52
N VAL A 14 27.42 -20.48 33.51
CA VAL A 14 26.74 -19.18 33.63
C VAL A 14 25.63 -19.24 34.68
N GLU A 15 24.83 -20.32 34.70
CA GLU A 15 23.78 -20.52 35.70
C GLU A 15 24.37 -20.62 37.12
N LYS A 16 25.49 -21.32 37.28
CA LYS A 16 26.23 -21.44 38.54
C LYS A 16 26.77 -20.08 39.01
N LEU A 17 27.36 -19.30 38.10
CA LEU A 17 27.84 -17.94 38.39
C LEU A 17 26.70 -16.96 38.68
N LEU A 18 25.50 -17.20 38.17
CA LEU A 18 24.32 -16.39 38.49
C LEU A 18 23.86 -16.58 39.95
N LYS A 19 24.12 -17.75 40.54
CA LYS A 19 23.79 -18.11 41.94
C LYS A 19 24.82 -17.67 42.97
N THR A 20 25.96 -17.08 42.55
CA THR A 20 27.00 -16.60 43.49
C THR A 20 26.51 -15.43 44.36
N SER A 21 27.11 -15.18 45.53
CA SER A 21 26.80 -14.02 46.36
C SER A 21 27.47 -12.72 45.88
N ASN A 22 28.49 -12.81 45.03
CA ASN A 22 29.23 -11.64 44.55
C ASN A 22 28.42 -10.83 43.52
N SER A 23 27.99 -9.63 43.90
CA SER A 23 27.21 -8.71 43.05
C SER A 23 27.92 -8.32 41.75
N TYR A 24 29.26 -8.24 41.74
CA TYR A 24 30.03 -7.91 40.54
C TYR A 24 29.94 -9.02 39.49
N LEU A 25 29.97 -10.27 39.92
CA LEU A 25 29.85 -11.43 39.04
C LEU A 25 28.40 -11.63 38.61
N ARG A 26 27.43 -11.49 39.53
CA ARG A 26 26.01 -11.67 39.24
C ARG A 26 25.50 -10.76 38.12
N LYS A 27 25.85 -9.46 38.15
CA LYS A 27 25.41 -8.54 37.09
C LYS A 27 25.92 -8.93 35.69
N LYS A 28 27.14 -9.49 35.62
CA LYS A 28 27.72 -9.98 34.37
C LYS A 28 27.13 -11.32 33.94
N ALA A 29 26.95 -12.24 34.89
CA ALA A 29 26.32 -13.53 34.66
C ALA A 29 24.88 -13.36 34.14
N ALA A 30 24.10 -12.42 34.68
CA ALA A 30 22.75 -12.12 34.22
C ALA A 30 22.71 -11.65 32.76
N LEU A 31 23.59 -10.71 32.37
CA LEU A 31 23.68 -10.27 30.96
C LEU A 31 24.30 -11.35 30.05
N CYS A 32 25.17 -12.20 30.57
CA CYS A 32 25.68 -13.35 29.85
C CYS A 32 24.56 -14.37 29.59
N ALA A 33 23.69 -14.62 30.57
CA ALA A 33 22.49 -15.45 30.41
C ALA A 33 21.55 -14.85 29.35
N VAL A 34 21.34 -13.53 29.33
CA VAL A 34 20.60 -12.86 28.24
C VAL A 34 21.24 -13.15 26.88
N HIS A 35 22.56 -13.06 26.78
CA HIS A 35 23.27 -13.35 25.54
C HIS A 35 23.09 -14.82 25.11
N VAL A 36 23.19 -15.76 26.04
CA VAL A 36 22.94 -17.19 25.81
C VAL A 36 21.51 -17.40 25.31
N ILE A 37 20.50 -16.82 25.97
CA ILE A 37 19.08 -16.94 25.57
C ILE A 37 18.83 -16.34 24.18
N ARG A 38 19.45 -15.20 23.85
CA ARG A 38 19.35 -14.59 22.51
C ARG A 38 19.92 -15.47 21.41
N LYS A 39 20.97 -16.25 21.72
CA LYS A 39 21.63 -17.15 20.76
C LYS A 39 20.97 -18.51 20.69
N VAL A 40 20.56 -19.04 21.83
CA VAL A 40 20.00 -20.38 22.00
C VAL A 40 18.76 -20.27 22.91
N PRO A 41 17.59 -19.93 22.35
CA PRO A 41 16.38 -19.65 23.14
C PRO A 41 15.88 -20.83 23.99
N GLU A 42 16.10 -22.07 23.53
CA GLU A 42 15.69 -23.30 24.24
C GLU A 42 16.34 -23.48 25.62
N LEU A 43 17.47 -22.83 25.90
CA LEU A 43 18.15 -22.91 27.19
C LEU A 43 17.56 -21.97 28.26
N MET A 44 16.52 -21.20 27.95
CA MET A 44 15.97 -20.22 28.89
C MET A 44 15.39 -20.84 30.17
N GLU A 45 14.84 -22.05 30.09
CA GLU A 45 14.22 -22.72 31.24
C GLU A 45 15.22 -23.01 32.36
N MET A 46 16.50 -23.24 32.03
CA MET A 46 17.54 -23.53 33.00
C MET A 46 17.82 -22.33 33.93
N PHE A 47 17.60 -21.11 33.44
CA PHE A 47 17.81 -19.89 34.22
C PHE A 47 16.61 -19.53 35.11
N LEU A 48 15.44 -20.14 34.89
CA LEU A 48 14.21 -19.82 35.62
C LEU A 48 14.35 -19.91 37.14
N PRO A 49 14.95 -20.94 37.75
CA PRO A 49 15.07 -21.04 39.21
C PRO A 49 15.89 -19.89 39.81
N ALA A 50 16.92 -19.42 39.09
CA ALA A 50 17.80 -18.35 39.58
C ALA A 50 17.09 -16.99 39.60
N THR A 51 16.11 -16.75 38.72
CA THR A 51 15.46 -15.44 38.56
C THR A 51 14.66 -14.96 39.79
N LYS A 52 14.05 -15.86 40.57
CA LYS A 52 13.20 -15.48 41.72
C LYS A 52 13.97 -14.74 42.81
N ASN A 53 15.21 -15.17 43.07
CA ASN A 53 16.06 -14.60 44.12
C ASN A 53 16.72 -13.27 43.69
N LEU A 54 16.73 -12.97 42.40
CA LEU A 54 17.41 -11.79 41.86
C LEU A 54 16.60 -10.50 42.03
N LEU A 55 15.26 -10.58 42.11
CA LEU A 55 14.40 -9.41 42.33
C LEU A 55 14.39 -8.91 43.77
N SER A 56 14.90 -9.70 44.72
CA SER A 56 15.04 -9.29 46.14
C SER A 56 16.40 -8.63 46.44
N GLU A 57 17.25 -8.41 45.44
CA GLU A 57 18.57 -7.84 45.66
C GLU A 57 18.55 -6.33 45.91
N LYS A 58 19.43 -5.89 46.84
CA LYS A 58 19.57 -4.47 47.19
C LYS A 58 20.44 -3.70 46.19
N ASN A 59 21.34 -4.39 45.48
CA ASN A 59 22.23 -3.74 44.53
C ASN A 59 21.49 -3.41 43.22
N HIS A 60 21.38 -2.12 42.91
CA HIS A 60 20.69 -1.61 41.72
C HIS A 60 21.25 -2.18 40.41
N GLY A 61 22.57 -2.37 40.32
CA GLY A 61 23.21 -2.94 39.13
C GLY A 61 22.81 -4.39 38.87
N VAL A 62 22.74 -5.22 39.93
CA VAL A 62 22.26 -6.60 39.82
C VAL A 62 20.78 -6.59 39.45
N LEU A 63 19.97 -5.76 40.11
CA LEU A 63 18.54 -5.64 39.85
C LEU A 63 18.25 -5.22 38.41
N HIS A 64 18.96 -4.21 37.88
CA HIS A 64 18.84 -3.78 36.49
C HIS A 64 19.10 -4.93 35.51
N THR A 65 20.22 -5.65 35.67
CA THR A 65 20.55 -6.77 34.78
C THR A 65 19.59 -7.95 34.91
N SER A 66 18.99 -8.13 36.09
CA SER A 66 17.98 -9.15 36.35
C SER A 66 16.65 -8.80 35.70
N VAL A 67 16.24 -7.53 35.74
CA VAL A 67 15.07 -7.03 35.00
C VAL A 67 15.28 -7.22 33.50
N VAL A 68 16.47 -6.92 32.97
CA VAL A 68 16.79 -7.16 31.54
C VAL A 68 16.70 -8.64 31.18
N LEU A 69 17.17 -9.55 32.05
CA LEU A 69 17.01 -10.99 31.88
C LEU A 69 15.53 -11.40 31.84
N LEU A 70 14.74 -10.92 32.79
CA LEU A 70 13.30 -11.16 32.83
C LEU A 70 12.59 -10.62 31.59
N THR A 71 12.95 -9.42 31.13
CA THR A 71 12.41 -8.84 29.90
C THR A 71 12.65 -9.76 28.71
N GLU A 72 13.89 -10.24 28.53
CA GLU A 72 14.21 -11.15 27.43
C GLU A 72 13.47 -12.49 27.55
N MET A 73 13.37 -13.06 28.75
CA MET A 73 12.62 -14.31 28.96
C MET A 73 11.13 -14.16 28.65
N CYS A 74 10.54 -13.01 29.03
CA CYS A 74 9.14 -12.67 28.77
C CYS A 74 8.86 -12.42 27.27
N GLU A 75 9.80 -11.81 26.54
CA GLU A 75 9.65 -11.57 25.10
C GLU A 75 9.75 -12.85 24.25
N ARG A 76 10.45 -13.88 24.74
CA ARG A 76 10.74 -15.10 23.99
C ARG A 76 9.68 -16.18 24.10
N SER A 77 9.08 -16.36 25.29
CA SER A 77 8.07 -17.41 25.51
C SER A 77 6.87 -16.88 26.29
N PRO A 78 5.63 -17.11 25.81
CA PRO A 78 4.42 -16.71 26.51
C PRO A 78 4.20 -17.51 27.81
N ASP A 79 4.73 -18.73 27.92
CA ASP A 79 4.58 -19.54 29.14
C ASP A 79 5.30 -18.88 30.33
N MET A 80 6.44 -18.23 30.06
CA MET A 80 7.17 -17.45 31.05
C MET A 80 6.42 -16.21 31.51
N LEU A 81 5.63 -15.58 30.63
CA LEU A 81 4.80 -14.44 31.01
C LEU A 81 3.85 -14.82 32.14
N SER A 82 3.19 -15.98 32.04
CA SER A 82 2.26 -16.46 33.06
C SER A 82 2.93 -16.64 34.43
N HIS A 83 4.18 -17.14 34.44
CA HIS A 83 4.94 -17.35 35.68
C HIS A 83 5.40 -16.02 36.29
N PHE A 84 5.87 -15.08 35.47
CA PHE A 84 6.42 -13.81 35.93
C PHE A 84 5.37 -12.73 36.23
N ARG A 85 4.13 -12.84 35.73
CA ARG A 85 3.01 -11.96 36.11
C ARG A 85 2.77 -11.94 37.63
N LYS A 86 3.00 -13.06 38.31
CA LYS A 86 2.90 -13.14 39.79
C LYS A 86 3.87 -12.22 40.53
N LEU A 87 4.96 -11.79 39.89
CA LEU A 87 5.97 -10.90 40.46
C LEU A 87 5.67 -9.42 40.19
N VAL A 88 4.61 -9.08 39.45
CA VAL A 88 4.21 -7.70 39.14
C VAL A 88 4.06 -6.85 40.42
N PRO A 89 3.35 -7.29 41.49
CA PRO A 89 3.23 -6.48 42.71
C PRO A 89 4.58 -6.21 43.39
N GLN A 90 5.55 -7.12 43.28
CA GLN A 90 6.89 -6.92 43.81
C GLN A 90 7.64 -5.85 43.00
N LEU A 91 7.57 -5.91 41.67
CA LEU A 91 8.15 -4.90 40.77
C LEU A 91 7.54 -3.51 41.00
N VAL A 92 6.22 -3.45 41.22
CA VAL A 92 5.49 -2.21 41.56
C VAL A 92 6.01 -1.63 42.87
N ARG A 93 6.22 -2.44 43.92
CA ARG A 93 6.80 -1.98 45.20
C ARG A 93 8.22 -1.45 45.03
N ILE A 94 9.05 -2.14 44.24
CA ILE A 94 10.42 -1.69 43.94
C ILE A 94 10.39 -0.35 43.22
N LEU A 95 9.55 -0.20 42.19
CA LEU A 95 9.41 1.05 41.45
C LEU A 95 8.89 2.19 42.35
N LYS A 96 7.90 1.91 43.21
CA LYS A 96 7.39 2.86 44.21
C LYS A 96 8.49 3.33 45.16
N ASN A 97 9.33 2.41 45.62
CA ASN A 97 10.49 2.76 46.44
C ASN A 97 11.49 3.64 45.68
N LEU A 98 11.73 3.42 44.38
CA LEU A 98 12.63 4.28 43.60
C LEU A 98 12.10 5.70 43.42
N ILE A 99 10.79 5.88 43.31
CA ILE A 99 10.15 7.20 43.18
C ILE A 99 10.12 7.93 44.53
N MET A 100 9.80 7.22 45.60
CA MET A 100 9.70 7.78 46.95
C MET A 100 11.07 7.93 47.63
N SER A 101 12.05 7.12 47.24
CA SER A 101 13.42 7.21 47.75
C SER A 101 14.00 8.54 47.32
N GLY A 102 14.38 9.34 48.32
CA GLY A 102 15.12 10.57 48.10
C GLY A 102 16.50 10.32 47.48
N TYR A 103 17.28 11.40 47.46
CA TYR A 103 18.60 11.46 46.88
C TYR A 103 19.50 10.28 47.29
N SER A 104 20.00 9.56 46.28
CA SER A 104 21.02 8.51 46.44
C SER A 104 22.28 8.93 45.67
N PRO A 105 23.41 9.22 46.35
CA PRO A 105 24.61 9.79 45.71
C PRO A 105 25.18 8.96 44.55
N GLU A 106 25.01 7.64 44.56
CA GLU A 106 25.59 6.73 43.56
C GLU A 106 24.71 6.54 42.32
N HIS A 107 23.42 6.84 42.43
CA HIS A 107 22.41 6.49 41.42
C HIS A 107 21.51 7.66 41.02
N ASP A 108 21.68 8.83 41.64
CA ASP A 108 20.96 10.05 41.27
C ASP A 108 21.53 10.64 39.97
N VAL A 109 20.62 10.97 39.05
CA VAL A 109 20.95 11.76 37.86
C VAL A 109 19.98 12.94 37.79
N SER A 110 20.47 14.13 38.13
CA SER A 110 19.71 15.38 38.10
C SER A 110 18.48 15.36 39.03
N GLY A 111 18.60 14.79 40.23
CA GLY A 111 17.51 14.75 41.21
C GLY A 111 16.54 13.57 41.04
N ILE A 112 16.84 12.64 40.12
CA ILE A 112 16.05 11.43 39.90
C ILE A 112 16.88 10.18 40.23
N SER A 113 16.39 9.37 41.16
CA SER A 113 16.99 8.10 41.61
C SER A 113 16.88 6.99 40.55
N ASP A 114 18.02 6.55 40.01
CA ASP A 114 18.20 5.44 39.06
C ASP A 114 17.19 5.40 37.88
N PRO A 115 17.26 6.36 36.96
CA PRO A 115 16.34 6.44 35.83
C PRO A 115 16.42 5.23 34.89
N PHE A 116 17.60 4.60 34.77
CA PHE A 116 17.79 3.44 33.89
C PHE A 116 17.01 2.23 34.40
N LEU A 117 17.06 1.97 35.71
CA LEU A 117 16.29 0.90 36.33
C LEU A 117 14.79 1.15 36.22
N GLN A 118 14.34 2.39 36.46
CA GLN A 118 12.92 2.75 36.32
C GLN A 118 12.39 2.45 34.92
N VAL A 119 13.10 2.89 33.87
CA VAL A 119 12.73 2.62 32.47
C VAL A 119 12.70 1.11 32.18
N ARG A 120 13.65 0.33 32.71
CA ARG A 120 13.64 -1.13 32.53
C ARG A 120 12.47 -1.81 33.22
N ILE A 121 12.12 -1.38 34.43
CA ILE A 121 10.95 -1.92 35.15
C ILE A 121 9.66 -1.57 34.40
N LEU A 122 9.49 -0.32 33.95
CA LEU A 122 8.35 0.11 33.15
C LEU A 122 8.22 -0.72 31.86
N ARG A 123 9.32 -0.93 31.15
CA ARG A 123 9.33 -1.79 29.96
C ARG A 123 8.91 -3.23 30.27
N LEU A 124 9.37 -3.80 31.37
CA LEU A 124 8.97 -5.14 31.80
C LEU A 124 7.47 -5.17 32.16
N LEU A 125 6.98 -4.18 32.89
CA LEU A 125 5.56 -4.03 33.22
C LEU A 125 4.69 -3.95 31.96
N ARG A 126 5.12 -3.21 30.93
CA ARG A 126 4.43 -3.14 29.64
C ARG A 126 4.22 -4.50 28.99
N ILE A 127 5.25 -5.35 29.01
CA ILE A 127 5.19 -6.68 28.42
C ILE A 127 4.34 -7.62 29.27
N LEU A 128 4.47 -7.54 30.60
CA LEU A 128 3.73 -8.39 31.54
C LEU A 128 2.21 -8.09 31.55
N GLY A 129 1.84 -6.81 31.50
CA GLY A 129 0.44 -6.35 31.48
C GLY A 129 -0.26 -6.48 30.12
N LYS A 130 0.48 -6.76 29.04
CA LYS A 130 -0.12 -6.91 27.71
C LYS A 130 -1.06 -8.11 27.67
N GLY A 131 -2.35 -7.83 27.49
CA GLY A 131 -3.40 -8.84 27.42
C GLY A 131 -3.79 -9.46 28.77
N ASP A 132 -3.48 -8.82 29.90
CA ASP A 132 -3.82 -9.27 31.25
C ASP A 132 -4.42 -8.14 32.09
N ASP A 133 -5.66 -8.30 32.52
CA ASP A 133 -6.38 -7.23 33.21
C ASP A 133 -5.94 -7.13 34.69
N ASP A 134 -5.71 -8.27 35.37
CA ASP A 134 -5.28 -8.31 36.79
C ASP A 134 -3.90 -7.66 37.00
N SER A 135 -2.91 -8.01 36.16
CA SER A 135 -1.58 -7.39 36.23
C SER A 135 -1.63 -5.90 35.87
N SER A 136 -2.46 -5.52 34.89
CA SER A 136 -2.65 -4.12 34.49
C SER A 136 -3.24 -3.29 35.64
N GLU A 137 -4.23 -3.83 36.34
CA GLU A 137 -4.83 -3.17 37.50
C GLU A 137 -3.83 -3.01 38.65
N ALA A 138 -3.03 -4.04 38.92
CA ALA A 138 -2.00 -3.99 39.96
C ALA A 138 -0.92 -2.91 39.72
N MET A 139 -0.71 -2.48 38.47
CA MET A 139 0.26 -1.45 38.11
C MET A 139 -0.35 -0.06 37.79
N ASN A 140 -1.69 0.07 37.74
CA ASN A 140 -2.35 1.33 37.40
C ASN A 140 -1.99 2.46 38.39
N ASP A 141 -2.00 2.18 39.71
CA ASP A 141 -1.67 3.17 40.76
C ASP A 141 -0.23 3.72 40.60
N ILE A 142 0.74 2.84 40.36
CA ILE A 142 2.14 3.26 40.21
C ILE A 142 2.36 4.01 38.89
N LEU A 143 1.68 3.63 37.80
CA LEU A 143 1.77 4.35 36.53
C LEU A 143 1.18 5.76 36.66
N ALA A 144 0.04 5.90 37.35
CA ALA A 144 -0.52 7.21 37.68
C ALA A 144 0.45 8.04 38.53
N GLN A 145 1.06 7.45 39.56
CA GLN A 145 2.03 8.11 40.43
C GLN A 145 3.28 8.58 39.67
N VAL A 146 3.86 7.75 38.79
CA VAL A 146 5.01 8.14 37.96
C VAL A 146 4.63 9.25 37.00
N ALA A 147 3.46 9.17 36.37
CA ALA A 147 2.98 10.14 35.40
C ALA A 147 2.77 11.55 36.00
N THR A 148 2.41 11.64 37.28
CA THR A 148 2.15 12.91 37.97
C THR A 148 3.35 13.47 38.73
N ASN A 149 4.17 12.61 39.35
CA ASN A 149 5.26 13.05 40.22
C ASN A 149 6.60 13.24 39.51
N THR A 150 6.78 12.71 38.29
CA THR A 150 8.08 12.82 37.59
C THR A 150 8.32 14.22 37.07
N GLU A 151 9.50 14.76 37.36
CA GLU A 151 9.89 16.10 36.92
C GLU A 151 10.16 16.14 35.40
N THR A 152 9.48 17.03 34.67
CA THR A 152 9.61 17.17 33.20
C THR A 152 10.68 18.17 32.76
N SER A 153 11.40 18.79 33.70
CA SER A 153 12.35 19.88 33.42
C SER A 153 13.61 19.39 32.71
N LYS A 154 13.99 18.12 32.91
CA LYS A 154 15.21 17.50 32.35
C LYS A 154 14.85 16.33 31.42
N ASN A 155 15.80 16.01 30.54
CA ASN A 155 15.67 14.87 29.61
C ASN A 155 15.46 13.53 30.33
N VAL A 156 16.06 13.36 31.52
CA VAL A 156 15.95 12.14 32.33
C VAL A 156 14.50 11.84 32.71
N GLY A 157 13.77 12.83 33.23
CA GLY A 157 12.37 12.66 33.58
C GLY A 157 11.48 12.49 32.36
N ASN A 158 11.79 13.17 31.24
CA ASN A 158 11.10 12.95 29.97
C ASN A 158 11.29 11.52 29.43
N ALA A 159 12.46 10.90 29.63
CA ALA A 159 12.71 9.51 29.24
C ALA A 159 11.91 8.51 30.07
N ILE A 160 11.79 8.74 31.38
CA ILE A 160 10.95 7.93 32.27
C ILE A 160 9.48 8.05 31.84
N LEU A 161 8.97 9.28 31.75
CA LEU A 161 7.61 9.56 31.33
C LEU A 161 7.29 9.01 29.94
N TYR A 162 8.25 9.02 29.03
CA TYR A 162 8.09 8.41 27.72
C TYR A 162 7.83 6.90 27.82
N GLU A 163 8.65 6.16 28.55
CA GLU A 163 8.42 4.72 28.72
C GLU A 163 7.15 4.46 29.55
N THR A 164 6.80 5.32 30.51
CA THR A 164 5.51 5.26 31.24
C THR A 164 4.34 5.40 30.28
N VAL A 165 4.36 6.38 29.38
CA VAL A 165 3.30 6.57 28.39
C VAL A 165 3.21 5.36 27.46
N LEU A 166 4.32 4.87 26.92
CA LEU A 166 4.29 3.65 26.10
C LEU A 166 3.71 2.46 26.86
N THR A 167 4.00 2.36 28.16
CA THR A 167 3.46 1.31 29.03
C THR A 167 1.96 1.43 29.15
N ILE A 168 1.44 2.62 29.48
CA ILE A 168 0.01 2.90 29.59
C ILE A 168 -0.74 2.60 28.29
N MET A 169 -0.17 2.98 27.14
CA MET A 169 -0.85 2.86 25.85
C MET A 169 -0.85 1.42 25.29
N ASP A 170 0.15 0.59 25.62
CA ASP A 170 0.21 -0.80 25.15
C ASP A 170 -0.59 -1.78 26.04
N ILE A 171 -0.88 -1.43 27.30
CA ILE A 171 -1.66 -2.26 28.22
C ILE A 171 -3.14 -1.87 28.23
N LYS A 172 -3.98 -2.76 28.76
CA LYS A 172 -5.40 -2.47 29.02
C LYS A 172 -5.55 -1.66 30.31
N SER A 173 -5.16 -0.39 30.28
CA SER A 173 -5.29 0.53 31.41
C SER A 173 -6.66 1.22 31.48
N GLU A 174 -6.96 1.83 32.62
CA GLU A 174 -8.13 2.72 32.80
C GLU A 174 -8.12 3.88 31.77
N SER A 175 -9.31 4.30 31.33
CA SER A 175 -9.48 5.40 30.37
C SER A 175 -8.92 6.74 30.88
N GLY A 176 -9.06 7.02 32.19
CA GLY A 176 -8.50 8.23 32.81
C GLY A 176 -6.97 8.31 32.67
N LEU A 177 -6.29 7.17 32.85
CA LEU A 177 -4.84 7.08 32.72
C LEU A 177 -4.36 7.25 31.27
N ARG A 178 -5.11 6.74 30.29
CA ARG A 178 -4.81 6.96 28.86
C ARG A 178 -4.97 8.42 28.45
N VAL A 179 -6.01 9.09 28.93
CA VAL A 179 -6.20 10.53 28.68
C VAL A 179 -5.05 11.33 29.28
N LEU A 180 -4.60 11.00 30.50
CA LEU A 180 -3.41 11.59 31.10
C LEU A 180 -2.15 11.36 30.24
N ALA A 181 -1.93 10.13 29.76
CA ALA A 181 -0.80 9.80 28.91
C ALA A 181 -0.80 10.60 27.59
N ILE A 182 -1.96 10.76 26.96
CA ILE A 182 -2.11 11.58 25.74
C ILE A 182 -1.83 13.05 26.03
N ASN A 183 -2.28 13.59 27.17
CA ASN A 183 -1.95 14.97 27.57
C ASN A 183 -0.43 15.16 27.79
N ILE A 184 0.27 14.15 28.32
CA ILE A 184 1.74 14.17 28.45
C ILE A 184 2.39 14.19 27.08
N LEU A 185 1.94 13.36 26.12
CA LEU A 185 2.42 13.43 24.73
C LEU A 185 2.13 14.78 24.08
N GLY A 186 0.97 15.38 24.35
CA GLY A 186 0.63 16.72 23.92
C GLY A 186 1.62 17.77 24.42
N ARG A 187 2.09 17.67 25.67
CA ARG A 187 3.17 18.51 26.21
C ARG A 187 4.52 18.22 25.53
N PHE A 188 4.81 16.96 25.20
CA PHE A 188 6.03 16.58 24.48
C PHE A 188 6.07 17.15 23.05
N LEU A 189 4.93 17.35 22.40
CA LEU A 189 4.86 18.04 21.09
C LEU A 189 5.32 19.50 21.16
N LEU A 190 5.19 20.14 22.32
CA LEU A 190 5.61 21.53 22.55
C LEU A 190 7.08 21.64 22.99
N ASN A 191 7.80 20.51 23.10
CA ASN A 191 9.19 20.52 23.53
C ASN A 191 10.11 21.04 22.41
N ASN A 192 11.13 21.82 22.77
CA ASN A 192 12.13 22.31 21.82
C ASN A 192 12.94 21.17 21.19
N ASP A 193 13.18 20.08 21.94
CA ASP A 193 13.92 18.92 21.44
C ASP A 193 13.13 18.18 20.35
N LYS A 194 13.73 18.13 19.16
CA LYS A 194 13.18 17.42 17.99
C LYS A 194 13.00 15.94 18.26
N ASN A 195 13.89 15.29 19.01
CA ASN A 195 13.79 13.88 19.32
C ASN A 195 12.52 13.59 20.14
N ILE A 196 12.21 14.45 21.11
CA ILE A 196 11.02 14.33 21.95
C ILE A 196 9.75 14.53 21.11
N ARG A 197 9.74 15.52 20.20
CA ARG A 197 8.62 15.75 19.27
C ARG A 197 8.42 14.57 18.31
N TYR A 198 9.50 14.03 17.76
CA TYR A 198 9.45 12.86 16.87
C TYR A 198 8.83 11.66 17.57
N VAL A 199 9.29 11.41 18.79
CA VAL A 199 8.83 10.33 19.64
C VAL A 199 7.35 10.52 20.02
N ALA A 200 6.94 11.74 20.34
CA ALA A 200 5.56 12.06 20.66
C ALA A 200 4.63 11.82 19.46
N LEU A 201 4.99 12.33 18.27
CA LEU A 201 4.21 12.11 17.03
C LEU A 201 4.10 10.61 16.70
N THR A 202 5.20 9.87 16.81
CA THR A 202 5.22 8.42 16.54
C THR A 202 4.34 7.65 17.53
N SER A 203 4.32 8.09 18.79
CA SER A 203 3.50 7.45 19.84
C SER A 203 2.03 7.77 19.64
N LEU A 204 1.69 9.02 19.37
CA LEU A 204 0.31 9.44 19.07
C LEU A 204 -0.24 8.70 17.84
N LEU A 205 0.59 8.51 16.81
CA LEU A 205 0.20 7.78 15.59
C LEU A 205 -0.25 6.35 15.88
N LYS A 206 0.42 5.64 16.78
CA LYS A 206 0.01 4.29 17.18
C LYS A 206 -1.30 4.27 17.96
N THR A 207 -1.61 5.34 18.68
CA THR A 207 -2.75 5.38 19.62
C THR A 207 -4.01 5.99 19.03
N VAL A 208 -3.95 6.62 17.86
CA VAL A 208 -5.13 7.22 17.19
C VAL A 208 -6.26 6.22 16.99
N GLN A 209 -5.92 4.95 16.72
CA GLN A 209 -6.91 3.89 16.50
C GLN A 209 -7.68 3.53 17.77
N THR A 210 -7.06 3.64 18.95
CA THR A 210 -7.68 3.31 20.24
C THR A 210 -8.45 4.49 20.81
N ASP A 211 -7.85 5.68 20.83
CA ASP A 211 -8.36 6.85 21.57
C ASP A 211 -8.39 8.12 20.70
N HIS A 212 -9.17 8.07 19.62
CA HIS A 212 -9.24 9.15 18.61
C HIS A 212 -9.57 10.53 19.21
N ASN A 213 -10.58 10.61 20.08
CA ASN A 213 -11.08 11.89 20.62
C ASN A 213 -10.06 12.61 21.51
N ALA A 214 -9.22 11.87 22.24
CA ALA A 214 -8.20 12.48 23.09
C ALA A 214 -7.07 13.08 22.25
N VAL A 215 -6.63 12.38 21.20
CA VAL A 215 -5.59 12.88 20.28
C VAL A 215 -6.08 14.10 19.49
N GLN A 216 -7.37 14.15 19.13
CA GLN A 216 -7.99 15.31 18.44
C GLN A 216 -7.79 16.65 19.17
N ARG A 217 -7.67 16.65 20.49
CA ARG A 217 -7.46 17.90 21.27
C ARG A 217 -6.14 18.59 20.93
N HIS A 218 -5.14 17.82 20.49
CA HIS A 218 -3.82 18.30 20.10
C HIS A 218 -3.68 18.50 18.58
N ARG A 219 -4.80 18.54 17.85
CA ARG A 219 -4.77 18.69 16.38
C ARG A 219 -4.05 19.94 15.91
N SER A 220 -4.25 21.09 16.58
CA SER A 220 -3.60 22.34 16.19
C SER A 220 -2.08 22.24 16.26
N THR A 221 -1.54 21.72 17.36
CA THR A 221 -0.10 21.55 17.52
C THR A 221 0.49 20.51 16.57
N ILE A 222 -0.27 19.46 16.21
CA ILE A 222 0.14 18.46 15.20
C ILE A 222 0.21 19.09 13.81
N VAL A 223 -0.79 19.90 13.43
CA VAL A 223 -0.79 20.62 12.14
C VAL A 223 0.35 21.64 12.09
N ASP A 224 0.66 22.32 13.21
CA ASP A 224 1.81 23.21 13.28
C ASP A 224 3.15 22.47 13.07
N CYS A 225 3.24 21.19 13.46
CA CYS A 225 4.42 20.36 13.18
C CYS A 225 4.64 20.07 11.67
N LEU A 226 3.64 20.29 10.81
CA LEU A 226 3.83 20.21 9.34
C LEU A 226 4.74 21.32 8.82
N LYS A 227 4.86 22.43 9.56
CA LYS A 227 5.73 23.57 9.24
C LYS A 227 7.14 23.42 9.82
N ASP A 228 7.45 22.29 10.46
CA ASP A 228 8.78 22.05 11.04
C ASP A 228 9.85 21.93 9.93
N LEU A 229 11.07 22.36 10.24
CA LEU A 229 12.20 22.26 9.32
C LEU A 229 12.72 20.82 9.20
N ASP A 230 12.47 19.97 10.19
CA ASP A 230 12.91 18.58 10.22
C ASP A 230 12.01 17.66 9.37
N VAL A 231 12.62 17.01 8.38
CA VAL A 231 11.97 16.06 7.45
C VAL A 231 11.29 14.91 8.20
N SER A 232 11.89 14.39 9.27
CA SER A 232 11.34 13.26 10.02
C SER A 232 10.10 13.66 10.82
N ILE A 233 10.11 14.88 11.38
CA ILE A 233 8.96 15.48 12.07
C ILE A 233 7.83 15.74 11.09
N LYS A 234 8.12 16.40 9.96
CA LYS A 234 7.13 16.65 8.89
C LYS A 234 6.46 15.36 8.44
N ARG A 235 7.23 14.29 8.19
CA ARG A 235 6.72 12.98 7.77
C ARG A 235 5.72 12.41 8.78
N ARG A 236 6.09 12.35 10.06
CA ARG A 236 5.22 11.80 11.11
C ARG A 236 4.01 12.70 11.38
N ALA A 237 4.18 14.02 11.32
CA ALA A 237 3.07 14.97 11.44
C ALA A 237 2.08 14.81 10.29
N MET A 238 2.55 14.56 9.06
CA MET A 238 1.69 14.33 7.89
C MET A 238 0.89 13.03 8.05
N GLU A 239 1.55 11.91 8.35
CA GLU A 239 0.89 10.62 8.59
C GLU A 239 -0.17 10.72 9.72
N LEU A 240 0.19 11.36 10.83
CA LEU A 240 -0.73 11.59 11.95
C LEU A 240 -1.88 12.52 11.57
N SER A 241 -1.62 13.56 10.77
CA SER A 241 -2.65 14.48 10.29
C SER A 241 -3.70 13.76 9.46
N PHE A 242 -3.29 12.83 8.58
CA PHE A 242 -4.21 11.98 7.82
C PHE A 242 -4.98 11.00 8.72
N ALA A 243 -4.33 10.39 9.71
CA ALA A 243 -4.99 9.51 10.67
C ALA A 243 -6.05 10.24 11.54
N LEU A 244 -5.90 11.56 11.72
CA LEU A 244 -6.84 12.41 12.45
C LEU A 244 -8.00 12.94 11.59
N VAL A 245 -8.05 12.67 10.29
CA VAL A 245 -9.18 13.13 9.47
C VAL A 245 -10.45 12.33 9.82
N ASN A 246 -11.54 13.04 10.01
CA ASN A 246 -12.88 12.49 10.24
C ASN A 246 -13.94 13.29 9.49
N GLY A 247 -15.18 12.80 9.44
CA GLY A 247 -16.28 13.46 8.72
C GLY A 247 -16.61 14.88 9.21
N ASN A 248 -16.30 15.21 10.47
CA ASN A 248 -16.58 16.52 11.06
C ASN A 248 -15.49 17.55 10.73
N ASN A 249 -14.23 17.12 10.67
CA ASN A 249 -13.07 18.00 10.52
C ASN A 249 -12.51 18.04 9.08
N ILE A 250 -12.97 17.17 8.18
CA ILE A 250 -12.46 17.02 6.81
C ILE A 250 -12.32 18.36 6.08
N ARG A 251 -13.33 19.24 6.13
CA ARG A 251 -13.29 20.52 5.41
C ARG A 251 -12.18 21.45 5.89
N GLY A 252 -11.91 21.46 7.20
CA GLY A 252 -10.85 22.30 7.79
C GLY A 252 -9.47 21.68 7.60
N MET A 253 -9.34 20.39 7.92
CA MET A 253 -8.09 19.64 7.78
C MET A 253 -7.59 19.60 6.34
N MET A 254 -8.51 19.41 5.38
CA MET A 254 -8.12 19.34 3.97
C MET A 254 -7.55 20.67 3.45
N LYS A 255 -8.00 21.83 3.97
CA LYS A 255 -7.41 23.12 3.58
C LYS A 255 -5.95 23.23 4.00
N GLU A 256 -5.64 22.83 5.24
CA GLU A 256 -4.26 22.82 5.76
C GLU A 256 -3.39 21.79 5.00
N LEU A 257 -3.93 20.61 4.70
CA LEU A 257 -3.22 19.56 3.95
C LEU A 257 -2.98 19.97 2.48
N LEU A 258 -3.92 20.65 1.83
CA LEU A 258 -3.73 21.20 0.48
C LEU A 258 -2.71 22.34 0.48
N TYR A 259 -2.69 23.18 1.52
CA TYR A 259 -1.66 24.21 1.69
C TYR A 259 -0.28 23.59 1.91
N PHE A 260 -0.20 22.52 2.70
CA PHE A 260 1.03 21.75 2.86
C PHE A 260 1.47 21.11 1.54
N LEU A 261 0.56 20.53 0.76
CA LEU A 261 0.88 19.94 -0.56
C LEU A 261 1.53 20.96 -1.50
N ASP A 262 1.07 22.21 -1.50
CA ASP A 262 1.60 23.28 -2.34
C ASP A 262 3.05 23.66 -1.95
N SER A 263 3.31 23.75 -0.64
CA SER A 263 4.58 24.20 -0.07
C SER A 263 5.59 23.08 0.24
N CYS A 264 5.21 21.81 0.13
CA CYS A 264 6.06 20.68 0.55
C CYS A 264 7.14 20.30 -0.46
N ASP A 265 8.20 19.68 0.06
CA ASP A 265 9.30 19.13 -0.72
C ASP A 265 8.81 17.98 -1.64
N PRO A 266 9.45 17.76 -2.81
CA PRO A 266 9.05 16.72 -3.76
C PRO A 266 8.88 15.31 -3.18
N GLU A 267 9.67 14.96 -2.15
CA GLU A 267 9.61 13.66 -1.48
C GLU A 267 8.29 13.43 -0.70
N PHE A 268 7.57 14.49 -0.34
CA PHE A 268 6.29 14.41 0.36
C PHE A 268 5.09 14.49 -0.58
N LYS A 269 5.25 15.09 -1.77
CA LYS A 269 4.13 15.36 -2.69
C LYS A 269 3.35 14.10 -3.06
N ALA A 270 4.06 13.00 -3.33
CA ALA A 270 3.42 11.73 -3.69
C ALA A 270 2.62 11.13 -2.53
N ASP A 271 3.23 11.04 -1.35
CA ASP A 271 2.58 10.51 -0.13
C ASP A 271 1.40 11.40 0.30
N CYS A 272 1.58 12.72 0.25
CA CYS A 272 0.56 13.70 0.61
C CYS A 272 -0.63 13.67 -0.36
N ALA A 273 -0.38 13.67 -1.67
CA ALA A 273 -1.43 13.52 -2.67
C ALA A 273 -2.22 12.23 -2.45
N SER A 274 -1.52 11.09 -2.30
CA SER A 274 -2.17 9.80 -2.03
C SER A 274 -3.01 9.82 -0.75
N GLY A 275 -2.51 10.43 0.32
CA GLY A 275 -3.24 10.58 1.58
C GLY A 275 -4.50 11.44 1.44
N ILE A 276 -4.44 12.52 0.66
CA ILE A 276 -5.58 13.38 0.36
C ILE A 276 -6.65 12.61 -0.41
N PHE A 277 -6.26 11.84 -1.44
CA PHE A 277 -7.19 11.01 -2.20
C PHE A 277 -7.93 10.01 -1.30
N LEU A 278 -7.21 9.28 -0.45
CA LEU A 278 -7.80 8.30 0.47
C LEU A 278 -8.75 8.95 1.50
N ALA A 279 -8.36 10.11 2.05
CA ALA A 279 -9.18 10.84 3.01
C ALA A 279 -10.45 11.43 2.35
N ALA A 280 -10.33 11.96 1.14
CA ALA A 280 -11.46 12.49 0.38
C ALA A 280 -12.43 11.37 -0.03
N GLU A 281 -11.94 10.20 -0.43
CA GLU A 281 -12.81 9.08 -0.78
C GLU A 281 -13.64 8.59 0.41
N LYS A 282 -13.03 8.56 1.60
CA LYS A 282 -13.66 8.03 2.81
C LYS A 282 -14.62 9.02 3.49
N TYR A 283 -14.29 10.32 3.49
CA TYR A 283 -14.97 11.33 4.33
C TYR A 283 -15.52 12.53 3.55
N ALA A 284 -15.63 12.45 2.22
CA ALA A 284 -16.19 13.55 1.42
C ALA A 284 -17.63 13.93 1.88
N PRO A 285 -17.89 15.20 2.23
CA PRO A 285 -19.22 15.66 2.63
C PRO A 285 -20.19 15.83 1.45
N SER A 286 -19.68 16.12 0.25
CA SER A 286 -20.48 16.20 -0.98
C SER A 286 -19.65 15.77 -2.19
N LYS A 287 -20.33 15.34 -3.26
CA LYS A 287 -19.67 14.95 -4.52
C LYS A 287 -18.95 16.12 -5.18
N ARG A 288 -19.56 17.32 -5.16
CA ARG A 288 -18.91 18.56 -5.61
C ARG A 288 -17.59 18.81 -4.89
N TRP A 289 -17.61 18.80 -3.56
CA TRP A 289 -16.40 19.03 -2.77
C TRP A 289 -15.32 17.97 -3.05
N HIS A 290 -15.73 16.72 -3.25
CA HIS A 290 -14.83 15.63 -3.58
C HIS A 290 -14.12 15.87 -4.92
N ILE A 291 -14.89 16.18 -5.97
CA ILE A 291 -14.37 16.49 -7.32
C ILE A 291 -13.42 17.69 -7.25
N ASP A 292 -13.83 18.77 -6.58
CA ASP A 292 -13.03 19.99 -6.43
C ASP A 292 -11.68 19.74 -5.74
N THR A 293 -11.69 18.94 -4.69
CA THR A 293 -10.50 18.59 -3.92
C THR A 293 -9.53 17.78 -4.79
N ILE A 294 -10.04 16.76 -5.48
CA ILE A 294 -9.21 15.94 -6.36
C ILE A 294 -8.65 16.77 -7.52
N MET A 295 -9.48 17.61 -8.16
CA MET A 295 -9.03 18.49 -9.23
C MET A 295 -7.91 19.40 -8.74
N ARG A 296 -8.03 19.96 -7.53
CA ARG A 296 -6.97 20.80 -6.94
C ARG A 296 -5.68 20.01 -6.69
N VAL A 297 -5.76 18.75 -6.25
CA VAL A 297 -4.58 17.90 -6.09
C VAL A 297 -3.92 17.62 -7.44
N LEU A 298 -4.70 17.34 -8.49
CA LEU A 298 -4.17 17.07 -9.82
C LEU A 298 -3.48 18.29 -10.44
N THR A 299 -3.95 19.51 -10.19
CA THR A 299 -3.29 20.73 -10.68
C THR A 299 -2.06 21.12 -9.86
N THR A 300 -2.05 20.87 -8.54
CA THR A 300 -0.92 21.25 -7.67
C THR A 300 0.20 20.19 -7.64
N ALA A 301 -0.13 18.90 -7.56
CA ALA A 301 0.85 17.82 -7.48
C ALA A 301 1.16 17.18 -8.85
N GLY A 302 0.16 17.11 -9.74
CA GLY A 302 0.23 16.57 -11.10
C GLY A 302 1.17 15.38 -11.28
N SER A 303 2.41 15.59 -11.75
CA SER A 303 3.38 14.50 -11.98
C SER A 303 3.73 13.61 -10.77
N TYR A 304 3.50 14.09 -9.53
CA TYR A 304 3.75 13.31 -8.31
C TYR A 304 2.57 12.42 -7.91
N VAL A 305 1.43 12.54 -8.60
CA VAL A 305 0.23 11.74 -8.33
C VAL A 305 0.40 10.34 -8.95
N ARG A 306 -0.16 9.33 -8.29
CA ARG A 306 -0.12 7.95 -8.78
C ARG A 306 -1.01 7.76 -10.01
N ASP A 307 -0.63 6.83 -10.89
CA ASP A 307 -1.35 6.55 -12.15
C ASP A 307 -2.79 6.05 -11.94
N ASP A 308 -3.11 5.45 -10.78
CA ASP A 308 -4.46 4.97 -10.43
C ASP A 308 -5.43 6.10 -10.06
N CYS A 309 -4.95 7.32 -9.82
CA CYS A 309 -5.81 8.46 -9.50
C CYS A 309 -6.68 8.90 -10.69
N VAL A 310 -6.17 8.79 -11.92
CA VAL A 310 -6.90 9.14 -13.15
C VAL A 310 -8.14 8.27 -13.35
N PRO A 311 -8.06 6.92 -13.39
CA PRO A 311 -9.24 6.09 -13.54
C PRO A 311 -10.21 6.21 -12.35
N ASN A 312 -9.71 6.36 -11.12
CA ASN A 312 -10.57 6.53 -9.95
C ASN A 312 -11.39 7.83 -10.00
N LEU A 313 -10.77 8.93 -10.46
CA LEU A 313 -11.49 10.19 -10.65
C LEU A 313 -12.49 10.10 -11.81
N ILE A 314 -12.11 9.51 -12.94
CA ILE A 314 -13.03 9.27 -14.06
C ILE A 314 -14.26 8.50 -13.56
N GLN A 315 -14.05 7.42 -12.82
CA GLN A 315 -15.12 6.62 -12.23
C GLN A 315 -15.99 7.45 -11.26
N LEU A 316 -15.40 8.29 -10.42
CA LEU A 316 -16.15 9.17 -9.52
C LEU A 316 -17.03 10.16 -10.29
N ILE A 317 -16.50 10.76 -11.36
CA ILE A 317 -17.23 11.71 -12.21
C ILE A 317 -18.37 11.00 -12.92
N THR A 318 -18.12 9.84 -13.56
CA THR A 318 -19.15 9.05 -14.26
C THR A 318 -20.29 8.61 -13.35
N ASN A 319 -20.00 8.30 -12.08
CA ASN A 319 -21.02 7.97 -11.09
C ASN A 319 -21.82 9.19 -10.59
N SER A 320 -21.37 10.42 -10.87
CA SER A 320 -21.95 11.66 -10.36
C SER A 320 -22.68 12.41 -11.48
N VAL A 321 -23.80 11.85 -11.94
CA VAL A 321 -24.50 12.29 -13.16
C VAL A 321 -24.93 13.76 -13.13
N GLU A 322 -25.36 14.24 -11.96
CA GLU A 322 -25.78 15.62 -11.73
C GLU A 322 -24.64 16.66 -11.89
N MET A 323 -23.38 16.24 -11.72
CA MET A 323 -22.23 17.15 -11.66
C MET A 323 -21.43 17.23 -12.98
N HIS A 324 -21.86 16.54 -14.04
CA HIS A 324 -21.08 16.45 -15.28
C HIS A 324 -20.83 17.82 -15.94
N ALA A 325 -21.87 18.63 -16.11
CA ALA A 325 -21.75 19.95 -16.75
C ALA A 325 -20.78 20.87 -15.98
N TYR A 326 -20.96 20.94 -14.66
CA TYR A 326 -20.07 21.65 -13.75
C TYR A 326 -18.61 21.21 -13.87
N THR A 327 -18.38 19.90 -13.77
CA THR A 327 -17.03 19.32 -13.75
C THR A 327 -16.31 19.62 -15.07
N VAL A 328 -16.99 19.48 -16.20
CA VAL A 328 -16.40 19.66 -17.53
C VAL A 328 -16.07 21.14 -17.79
N GLN A 329 -16.92 22.08 -17.38
CA GLN A 329 -16.63 23.51 -17.49
C GLN A 329 -15.39 23.88 -16.67
N ARG A 330 -15.30 23.38 -15.44
CA ARG A 330 -14.17 23.66 -14.56
C ARG A 330 -12.87 23.00 -15.05
N LEU A 331 -12.95 21.76 -15.55
CA LEU A 331 -11.82 21.06 -16.18
C LEU A 331 -11.33 21.83 -17.42
N TYR A 332 -12.25 22.30 -18.27
CA TYR A 332 -11.92 23.09 -19.45
C TYR A 332 -11.22 24.40 -19.08
N LYS A 333 -11.73 25.14 -18.09
CA LYS A 333 -11.11 26.39 -17.62
C LYS A 333 -9.69 26.16 -17.11
N ALA A 334 -9.49 25.17 -16.25
CA ALA A 334 -8.16 24.86 -15.72
C ALA A 334 -7.20 24.28 -16.79
N LEU A 335 -7.73 23.67 -17.86
CA LEU A 335 -6.93 23.20 -19.00
C LEU A 335 -6.38 24.36 -19.85
N LEU A 336 -7.10 25.49 -19.91
CA LEU A 336 -6.62 26.71 -20.59
C LEU A 336 -5.44 27.35 -19.86
N ASP A 337 -5.37 27.19 -18.53
CA ASP A 337 -4.33 27.79 -17.71
C ASP A 337 -2.99 27.03 -17.82
N ASP A 338 -3.00 25.70 -17.65
CA ASP A 338 -1.79 24.87 -17.69
C ASP A 338 -2.03 23.46 -18.26
N ILE A 339 -1.22 23.11 -19.26
CA ILE A 339 -1.22 21.79 -19.93
C ILE A 339 -0.05 20.89 -19.49
N SER A 340 0.80 21.37 -18.57
CA SER A 340 2.00 20.64 -18.14
C SER A 340 1.65 19.39 -17.34
N GLN A 341 0.60 19.45 -16.51
CA GLN A 341 0.22 18.40 -15.59
C GLN A 341 -0.53 17.25 -16.30
N GLN A 342 0.21 16.21 -16.70
CA GLN A 342 -0.31 15.14 -17.55
C GLN A 342 -1.53 14.39 -16.98
N PRO A 343 -1.57 13.97 -15.70
CA PRO A 343 -2.75 13.27 -15.16
C PRO A 343 -4.02 14.12 -15.18
N PHE A 344 -3.89 15.42 -14.94
CA PHE A 344 -4.99 16.37 -15.06
C PHE A 344 -5.51 16.45 -16.51
N VAL A 345 -4.60 16.64 -17.48
CA VAL A 345 -4.96 16.75 -18.91
C VAL A 345 -5.63 15.47 -19.43
N GLN A 346 -5.24 14.29 -18.94
CA GLN A 346 -5.86 13.01 -19.30
C GLN A 346 -7.33 12.96 -18.87
N VAL A 347 -7.62 13.33 -17.61
CA VAL A 347 -9.00 13.40 -17.09
C VAL A 347 -9.79 14.44 -17.88
N SER A 348 -9.25 15.65 -18.06
CA SER A 348 -9.91 16.73 -18.79
C SER A 348 -10.24 16.32 -20.22
N SER A 349 -9.30 15.71 -20.94
CA SER A 349 -9.51 15.24 -22.32
C SER A 349 -10.61 14.18 -22.39
N TRP A 350 -10.62 13.22 -21.46
CA TRP A 350 -11.66 12.19 -21.40
C TRP A 350 -13.05 12.80 -21.14
N CYS A 351 -13.15 13.70 -20.15
CA CYS A 351 -14.42 14.36 -19.80
C CYS A 351 -14.96 15.25 -20.93
N ILE A 352 -14.09 15.98 -21.63
CA ILE A 352 -14.48 16.78 -22.82
C ILE A 352 -15.00 15.86 -23.93
N GLY A 353 -14.38 14.69 -24.12
CA GLY A 353 -14.85 13.70 -25.09
C GLY A 353 -16.23 13.14 -24.77
N GLU A 354 -16.52 12.82 -23.51
CA GLU A 354 -17.79 12.23 -23.09
C GLU A 354 -18.95 13.23 -22.98
N TYR A 355 -18.66 14.40 -22.40
CA TYR A 355 -19.66 15.38 -21.98
C TYR A 355 -19.48 16.74 -22.69
N GLY A 356 -18.83 16.75 -23.86
CA GLY A 356 -18.61 17.96 -24.66
C GLY A 356 -19.91 18.62 -25.14
N ASP A 357 -21.00 17.86 -25.25
CA ASP A 357 -22.35 18.36 -25.49
C ASP A 357 -22.84 19.28 -24.35
N LEU A 358 -22.60 18.88 -23.09
CA LEU A 358 -22.94 19.67 -21.90
C LEU A 358 -22.04 20.91 -21.74
N LEU A 359 -20.80 20.86 -22.25
CA LEU A 359 -19.90 22.01 -22.27
C LEU A 359 -20.41 23.10 -23.22
N VAL A 360 -20.82 22.71 -24.44
CA VAL A 360 -21.27 23.64 -25.48
C VAL A 360 -22.70 24.12 -25.28
N SER A 361 -23.55 23.33 -24.62
CA SER A 361 -24.94 23.73 -24.32
C SER A 361 -25.03 24.90 -23.34
N GLY A 362 -23.97 25.16 -22.56
CA GLY A 362 -23.93 26.28 -21.60
C GLY A 362 -24.97 26.17 -20.49
N GLN A 363 -25.52 24.99 -20.23
CA GLN A 363 -26.49 24.75 -19.16
C GLN A 363 -25.76 24.19 -17.94
N CYS A 364 -25.33 25.10 -17.05
CA CYS A 364 -24.82 24.74 -15.73
C CYS A 364 -25.73 25.39 -14.68
N GLU A 365 -26.37 24.59 -13.83
CA GLU A 365 -27.23 25.11 -12.76
C GLU A 365 -26.42 25.66 -11.56
N GLU A 366 -25.12 25.35 -11.49
CA GLU A 366 -24.31 25.53 -10.28
C GLU A 366 -23.25 26.65 -10.36
N GLU A 367 -22.88 27.14 -11.55
CA GLU A 367 -21.90 28.21 -11.78
C GLU A 367 -22.18 28.93 -13.11
N ASP A 368 -21.71 30.18 -13.26
CA ASP A 368 -21.93 30.99 -14.46
C ASP A 368 -21.38 30.28 -15.72
N PRO A 369 -22.23 29.92 -16.70
CA PRO A 369 -21.79 29.13 -17.84
C PRO A 369 -20.84 29.90 -18.76
N ILE A 370 -19.76 29.25 -19.17
CA ILE A 370 -18.87 29.77 -20.21
C ILE A 370 -19.46 29.39 -21.57
N GLN A 371 -19.62 30.36 -22.48
CA GLN A 371 -20.04 30.08 -23.85
C GLN A 371 -18.84 29.63 -24.67
N VAL A 372 -18.68 28.31 -24.84
CA VAL A 372 -17.62 27.73 -25.66
C VAL A 372 -18.26 27.00 -26.84
N LYS A 373 -17.87 27.33 -28.07
CA LYS A 373 -18.30 26.61 -29.29
C LYS A 373 -17.14 25.89 -29.95
N ASP A 374 -16.37 26.59 -30.79
CA ASP A 374 -15.31 25.96 -31.59
C ASP A 374 -13.93 25.94 -30.89
N GLU A 375 -13.75 26.74 -29.83
CA GLU A 375 -12.48 26.85 -29.09
C GLU A 375 -12.06 25.53 -28.42
N VAL A 376 -13.02 24.63 -28.13
CA VAL A 376 -12.73 23.30 -27.55
C VAL A 376 -11.79 22.49 -28.44
N LEU A 377 -11.96 22.59 -29.77
CA LEU A 377 -11.10 21.89 -30.72
C LEU A 377 -9.71 22.51 -30.79
N ASP A 378 -9.59 23.83 -30.64
CA ASP A 378 -8.28 24.51 -30.60
C ASP A 378 -7.42 24.00 -29.44
N VAL A 379 -8.04 23.82 -28.26
CA VAL A 379 -7.35 23.30 -27.08
C VAL A 379 -6.89 21.86 -27.29
N LEU A 380 -7.76 20.97 -27.78
CA LEU A 380 -7.40 19.57 -28.04
C LEU A 380 -6.34 19.43 -29.16
N GLU A 381 -6.42 20.25 -30.21
CA GLU A 381 -5.39 20.33 -31.26
C GLU A 381 -4.05 20.82 -30.68
N GLY A 382 -4.09 21.83 -29.81
CA GLY A 382 -2.92 22.32 -29.07
C GLY A 382 -2.29 21.23 -28.20
N LEU A 383 -3.09 20.43 -27.50
CA LEU A 383 -2.61 19.28 -26.72
C LEU A 383 -1.97 18.20 -27.59
N LEU A 384 -2.57 17.90 -28.74
CA LEU A 384 -2.05 16.92 -29.69
C LEU A 384 -0.67 17.35 -30.24
N ALA A 385 -0.54 18.64 -30.60
CA ALA A 385 0.68 19.22 -31.16
C ALA A 385 1.77 19.52 -30.09
N SER A 386 1.38 19.74 -28.84
CA SER A 386 2.32 20.10 -27.77
C SER A 386 3.34 18.99 -27.49
N ASN A 387 4.60 19.38 -27.30
CA ASN A 387 5.69 18.46 -26.92
C ASN A 387 5.60 17.98 -25.46
N LEU A 388 4.86 18.70 -24.60
CA LEU A 388 4.68 18.34 -23.19
C LEU A 388 3.76 17.13 -23.02
N SER A 389 2.88 16.87 -23.99
CA SER A 389 1.91 15.79 -23.94
C SER A 389 2.59 14.42 -24.04
N SER A 390 2.26 13.53 -23.11
CA SER A 390 2.65 12.12 -23.21
C SER A 390 1.89 11.41 -24.35
N PRO A 391 2.42 10.30 -24.91
CA PRO A 391 1.70 9.51 -25.91
C PRO A 391 0.30 9.07 -25.43
N VAL A 392 0.19 8.69 -24.15
CA VAL A 392 -1.08 8.32 -23.52
C VAL A 392 -2.06 9.50 -23.52
N THR A 393 -1.60 10.69 -23.13
CA THR A 393 -2.40 11.93 -23.15
C THR A 393 -2.88 12.26 -24.57
N ARG A 394 -2.00 12.10 -25.59
CA ARG A 394 -2.40 12.26 -27.00
C ARG A 394 -3.44 11.22 -27.42
N GLY A 395 -3.35 10.00 -26.92
CA GLY A 395 -4.37 8.97 -27.13
C GLY A 395 -5.72 9.41 -26.57
N TYR A 396 -5.77 9.89 -25.32
CA TYR A 396 -6.99 10.44 -24.71
C TYR A 396 -7.56 11.60 -25.53
N ALA A 397 -6.73 12.55 -25.95
CA ALA A 397 -7.14 13.68 -26.78
C ALA A 397 -7.68 13.23 -28.15
N LEU A 398 -7.03 12.28 -28.84
CA LEU A 398 -7.46 11.78 -30.13
C LEU A 398 -8.81 11.04 -30.05
N THR A 399 -9.01 10.24 -29.00
CA THR A 399 -10.29 9.58 -28.73
C THR A 399 -11.37 10.59 -28.34
N ALA A 400 -11.02 11.65 -27.59
CA ALA A 400 -11.95 12.73 -27.29
C ALA A 400 -12.40 13.47 -28.55
N VAL A 401 -11.46 13.83 -29.44
CA VAL A 401 -11.73 14.42 -30.75
C VAL A 401 -12.66 13.53 -31.58
N MET A 402 -12.45 12.21 -31.55
CA MET A 402 -13.35 11.26 -32.23
C MET A 402 -14.76 11.28 -31.63
N LYS A 403 -14.91 11.26 -30.30
CA LYS A 403 -16.21 11.35 -29.60
C LYS A 403 -16.93 12.68 -29.85
N LEU A 404 -16.19 13.78 -29.98
CA LEU A 404 -16.75 15.08 -30.34
C LEU A 404 -17.34 15.10 -31.76
N SER A 405 -16.95 14.18 -32.64
CA SER A 405 -17.52 14.11 -33.99
C SER A 405 -18.99 13.71 -34.04
N THR A 406 -19.51 13.09 -32.98
CA THR A 406 -20.94 12.76 -32.83
C THR A 406 -21.68 13.78 -31.97
N ARG A 407 -20.97 14.52 -31.12
CA ARG A 407 -21.53 15.49 -30.16
C ARG A 407 -21.55 16.92 -30.69
N LEU A 408 -20.64 17.29 -31.60
CA LEU A 408 -20.50 18.63 -32.19
C LEU A 408 -20.78 18.66 -33.69
N SER A 409 -21.20 19.83 -34.18
CA SER A 409 -21.50 20.08 -35.59
C SER A 409 -20.24 20.21 -36.49
N SER A 410 -19.08 20.53 -35.91
CA SER A 410 -17.83 20.86 -36.62
C SER A 410 -17.03 19.62 -37.10
N VAL A 411 -17.71 18.66 -37.74
CA VAL A 411 -17.16 17.33 -38.11
C VAL A 411 -16.03 17.39 -39.14
N ASN A 412 -16.10 18.33 -40.10
CA ASN A 412 -15.10 18.42 -41.19
C ASN A 412 -13.71 18.79 -40.67
N ARG A 413 -13.64 19.64 -39.64
CA ARG A 413 -12.38 20.02 -38.98
C ARG A 413 -11.76 18.83 -38.25
N ILE A 414 -12.58 18.12 -37.47
CA ILE A 414 -12.18 16.89 -36.76
C ILE A 414 -11.62 15.84 -37.72
N LYS A 415 -12.28 15.61 -38.87
CA LYS A 415 -11.82 14.68 -39.91
C LYS A 415 -10.43 15.04 -40.44
N LYS A 416 -10.13 16.34 -40.60
CA LYS A 416 -8.80 16.81 -41.03
C LYS A 416 -7.73 16.47 -39.97
N VAL A 417 -8.00 16.75 -38.70
CA VAL A 417 -7.09 16.45 -37.58
C VAL A 417 -6.77 14.95 -37.53
N VAL A 418 -7.80 14.10 -37.53
CA VAL A 418 -7.65 12.64 -37.50
C VAL A 418 -6.86 12.13 -38.70
N SER A 419 -7.08 12.69 -39.89
CA SER A 419 -6.35 12.26 -41.10
C SER A 419 -4.85 12.57 -41.04
N ILE A 420 -4.43 13.64 -40.38
CA ILE A 420 -3.01 13.99 -40.22
C ILE A 420 -2.31 12.95 -39.31
N TYR A 421 -2.98 12.56 -38.23
CA TYR A 421 -2.45 11.60 -37.25
C TYR A 421 -2.35 10.16 -37.79
N GLY A 422 -2.94 9.84 -38.95
CA GLY A 422 -2.77 8.54 -39.61
C GLY A 422 -1.34 8.25 -40.10
N SER A 423 -0.47 9.26 -40.08
CA SER A 423 0.97 9.16 -40.38
C SER A 423 1.87 9.36 -39.15
N SER A 424 1.30 9.24 -37.95
CA SER A 424 2.05 9.30 -36.69
C SER A 424 3.13 8.22 -36.61
N ILE A 425 4.24 8.54 -35.96
CA ILE A 425 5.32 7.61 -35.61
C ILE A 425 4.94 6.69 -34.44
N ASP A 426 4.01 7.11 -33.59
CA ASP A 426 3.48 6.29 -32.50
C ASP A 426 2.45 5.30 -33.06
N VAL A 427 2.69 4.00 -32.82
CA VAL A 427 1.88 2.89 -33.35
C VAL A 427 0.44 2.95 -32.85
N GLU A 428 0.24 3.34 -31.59
CA GLU A 428 -1.08 3.39 -30.96
C GLU A 428 -1.91 4.53 -31.54
N LEU A 429 -1.30 5.72 -31.63
CA LEU A 429 -1.94 6.89 -32.24
C LEU A 429 -2.22 6.68 -33.73
N GLN A 430 -1.29 6.06 -34.45
CA GLN A 430 -1.44 5.75 -35.87
C GLN A 430 -2.61 4.78 -36.07
N GLN A 431 -2.67 3.70 -35.30
CA GLN A 431 -3.74 2.71 -35.38
C GLN A 431 -5.11 3.36 -35.13
N ARG A 432 -5.26 4.12 -34.03
CA ARG A 432 -6.50 4.86 -33.72
C ARG A 432 -6.90 5.79 -34.87
N ALA A 433 -5.96 6.59 -35.38
CA ALA A 433 -6.23 7.55 -36.44
C ALA A 433 -6.68 6.88 -37.74
N VAL A 434 -6.06 5.76 -38.13
CA VAL A 434 -6.41 5.02 -39.34
C VAL A 434 -7.80 4.37 -39.21
N GLU A 435 -8.11 3.76 -38.05
CA GLU A 435 -9.43 3.20 -37.76
C GLU A 435 -10.52 4.28 -37.78
N TYR A 436 -10.28 5.40 -37.09
CA TYR A 436 -11.20 6.53 -37.08
C TYR A 436 -11.40 7.14 -38.48
N ASN A 437 -10.35 7.23 -39.29
CA ASN A 437 -10.45 7.73 -40.67
C ASN A 437 -11.24 6.75 -41.58
N ALA A 438 -11.16 5.44 -41.33
CA ALA A 438 -11.99 4.46 -42.02
C ALA A 438 -13.49 4.67 -41.71
N LEU A 439 -13.82 4.96 -40.44
CA LEU A 439 -15.19 5.33 -40.03
C LEU A 439 -15.66 6.60 -40.76
N PHE A 440 -14.86 7.67 -40.79
CA PHE A 440 -15.20 8.92 -41.50
C PHE A 440 -15.29 8.82 -43.02
N LYS A 441 -14.69 7.79 -43.64
CA LYS A 441 -14.69 7.61 -45.10
C LYS A 441 -15.77 6.65 -45.58
N LYS A 442 -16.00 5.55 -44.87
CA LYS A 442 -16.88 4.45 -45.32
C LYS A 442 -18.14 4.29 -44.48
N TYR A 443 -18.09 4.59 -43.18
CA TYR A 443 -19.12 4.19 -42.22
C TYR A 443 -19.58 5.37 -41.36
N ASP A 444 -19.84 6.51 -41.99
CA ASP A 444 -20.17 7.75 -41.27
C ASP A 444 -21.42 7.60 -40.39
N HIS A 445 -22.44 6.90 -40.91
CA HIS A 445 -23.69 6.59 -40.21
C HIS A 445 -23.50 5.67 -38.99
N MET A 446 -22.43 4.87 -38.94
CA MET A 446 -22.19 3.97 -37.81
C MET A 446 -21.68 4.75 -36.60
N ARG A 447 -20.98 5.88 -36.79
CA ARG A 447 -20.28 6.63 -35.72
C ARG A 447 -21.15 6.89 -34.50
N CYS A 448 -22.39 7.34 -34.69
CA CYS A 448 -23.29 7.64 -33.59
C CYS A 448 -23.56 6.40 -32.72
N ALA A 449 -23.79 5.23 -33.32
CA ALA A 449 -24.11 4.01 -32.59
C ALA A 449 -22.93 3.46 -31.76
N LEU A 450 -21.68 3.70 -32.19
CA LEU A 450 -20.47 3.17 -31.54
C LEU A 450 -19.73 4.18 -30.64
N LEU A 451 -20.08 5.46 -30.70
CA LEU A 451 -19.52 6.52 -29.83
C LEU A 451 -20.55 7.04 -28.80
N GLU A 452 -21.53 6.21 -28.48
CA GLU A 452 -22.46 6.42 -27.36
C GLU A 452 -21.68 6.52 -26.03
N ARG A 453 -22.29 7.08 -24.99
CA ARG A 453 -21.65 7.23 -23.68
C ARG A 453 -21.29 5.86 -23.11
N MET A 454 -20.10 5.76 -22.52
CA MET A 454 -19.64 4.53 -21.90
C MET A 454 -20.54 4.15 -20.71
N PRO A 455 -20.83 2.85 -20.49
CA PRO A 455 -21.56 2.40 -19.31
C PRO A 455 -20.88 2.80 -18.01
N ILE A 456 -21.68 3.01 -16.96
CA ILE A 456 -21.20 3.37 -15.64
C ILE A 456 -20.41 2.20 -15.04
N MET A 457 -19.20 2.48 -14.57
CA MET A 457 -18.33 1.46 -13.96
C MET A 457 -18.74 1.18 -12.51
N GLU A 458 -19.11 -0.07 -12.21
CA GLU A 458 -19.34 -0.52 -10.84
C GLU A 458 -18.03 -0.43 -10.02
N LYS A 459 -18.13 0.04 -8.77
CA LYS A 459 -16.99 -0.02 -7.84
C LYS A 459 -16.61 -1.49 -7.64
N ALA A 460 -15.36 -1.84 -7.97
CA ALA A 460 -14.80 -3.10 -7.50
C ALA A 460 -14.89 -3.10 -5.97
N ALA A 461 -15.79 -3.91 -5.40
CA ALA A 461 -15.91 -4.04 -3.96
C ALA A 461 -14.54 -4.45 -3.40
N ALA A 462 -13.90 -3.56 -2.64
CA ALA A 462 -12.75 -3.91 -1.84
C ALA A 462 -13.22 -4.96 -0.83
N ASN A 463 -12.87 -6.23 -1.05
CA ASN A 463 -13.00 -7.29 -0.07
C ASN A 463 -12.05 -6.99 1.11
N GLY A 464 -12.52 -6.17 2.05
CA GLY A 464 -12.06 -6.09 3.42
C GLY A 464 -13.19 -6.56 4.34
N PRO A 465 -12.88 -7.22 5.48
CA PRO A 465 -13.91 -7.78 6.34
C PRO A 465 -14.76 -6.64 6.90
N THR A 466 -16.04 -6.65 6.59
CA THR A 466 -17.04 -5.79 7.21
C THR A 466 -17.12 -6.13 8.70
N GLU A 467 -16.61 -5.22 9.54
CA GLU A 467 -16.97 -5.17 10.96
C GLU A 467 -18.47 -4.89 11.06
N THR A 468 -19.26 -5.92 11.37
CA THR A 468 -20.65 -5.78 11.78
C THR A 468 -20.69 -5.23 13.20
N VAL A 469 -20.94 -3.92 13.30
CA VAL A 469 -21.39 -3.29 14.53
C VAL A 469 -22.82 -3.78 14.80
N GLN A 470 -22.98 -4.64 15.80
CA GLN A 470 -24.28 -4.98 16.37
C GLN A 470 -24.74 -3.84 17.29
N THR A 471 -25.88 -3.24 16.97
CA THR A 471 -26.67 -2.47 17.94
C THR A 471 -28.07 -3.08 17.99
N ASN A 472 -28.44 -3.52 19.20
CA ASN A 472 -29.74 -4.08 19.56
C ASN A 472 -30.89 -3.06 19.42
N GLY A 473 -32.07 -3.54 19.02
CA GLY A 473 -33.33 -2.82 19.12
C GLY A 473 -34.47 -3.55 18.40
N GLU A 474 -35.43 -4.05 19.18
CA GLU A 474 -36.57 -4.90 18.82
C GLU A 474 -37.65 -4.22 17.95
N ALA A 475 -38.28 -5.00 17.06
CA ALA A 475 -39.71 -4.88 16.73
C ALA A 475 -40.24 -6.19 16.07
N GLU A 476 -41.47 -6.54 16.43
CA GLU A 476 -42.21 -7.80 16.33
C GLU A 476 -42.59 -8.34 14.91
N PRO A 477 -43.05 -9.61 14.82
CA PRO A 477 -43.17 -10.37 13.57
C PRO A 477 -44.60 -10.35 12.99
N ALA A 478 -44.72 -10.27 11.65
CA ALA A 478 -45.96 -10.61 10.97
C ALA A 478 -45.77 -11.01 9.49
N GLY A 479 -46.28 -12.20 9.14
CA GLY A 479 -46.85 -12.50 7.81
C GLY A 479 -45.97 -13.24 6.80
N LEU A 480 -45.92 -14.57 6.88
CA LEU A 480 -45.55 -15.45 5.76
C LEU A 480 -46.81 -15.84 4.98
N GLU A 481 -46.93 -15.36 3.74
CA GLU A 481 -47.74 -16.01 2.69
C GLU A 481 -46.83 -16.42 1.51
N PRO A 482 -47.00 -17.61 0.93
CA PRO A 482 -46.12 -18.12 -0.12
C PRO A 482 -46.59 -17.65 -1.50
N LYS A 483 -45.70 -16.97 -2.25
CA LYS A 483 -45.90 -16.79 -3.71
C LYS A 483 -44.89 -17.63 -4.50
N HIS A 484 -45.46 -18.50 -5.32
CA HIS A 484 -44.81 -19.39 -6.28
C HIS A 484 -43.84 -18.68 -7.24
N PRO A 485 -42.84 -19.40 -7.78
CA PRO A 485 -41.94 -18.87 -8.81
C PRO A 485 -42.68 -18.73 -10.15
N PRO A 486 -42.45 -17.68 -10.94
CA PRO A 486 -43.00 -17.62 -12.28
C PRO A 486 -42.21 -18.54 -13.22
N THR A 487 -43.00 -19.39 -13.87
CA THR A 487 -42.68 -20.34 -14.93
C THR A 487 -42.11 -19.66 -16.17
N ILE A 488 -41.10 -20.30 -16.75
CA ILE A 488 -40.51 -20.03 -18.05
C ILE A 488 -41.56 -20.33 -19.14
N ILE A 489 -41.93 -19.33 -19.94
CA ILE A 489 -42.58 -19.54 -21.25
C ILE A 489 -41.85 -18.65 -22.27
N GLN A 490 -41.36 -19.30 -23.33
CA GLN A 490 -40.73 -18.73 -24.52
C GLN A 490 -41.65 -17.75 -25.25
N PRO A 491 -41.08 -16.92 -26.14
CA PRO A 491 -41.66 -16.84 -27.47
C PRO A 491 -40.70 -17.35 -28.54
N ALA A 492 -41.33 -18.00 -29.51
CA ALA A 492 -40.75 -18.73 -30.61
C ALA A 492 -40.03 -17.85 -31.63
N ASN A 493 -39.04 -18.48 -32.27
CA ASN A 493 -38.48 -18.12 -33.57
C ASN A 493 -39.56 -17.77 -34.60
N GLN A 494 -39.33 -16.73 -35.40
CA GLN A 494 -39.34 -16.87 -36.85
C GLN A 494 -38.67 -15.68 -37.57
N CYS A 495 -37.80 -16.05 -38.51
CA CYS A 495 -37.29 -15.27 -39.65
C CYS A 495 -36.32 -14.12 -39.36
N PHE A 496 -35.02 -14.42 -39.35
CA PHE A 496 -34.08 -13.92 -40.36
C PHE A 496 -32.74 -14.66 -40.25
N ASN A 497 -32.69 -15.85 -40.84
CA ASN A 497 -31.45 -16.38 -41.38
C ASN A 497 -31.69 -16.48 -42.88
N ILE A 498 -30.85 -15.82 -43.69
CA ILE A 498 -30.34 -16.31 -44.97
C ILE A 498 -29.43 -15.21 -45.58
N PHE A 499 -28.21 -15.64 -45.91
CA PHE A 499 -27.13 -15.02 -46.69
C PHE A 499 -26.00 -14.22 -45.99
N THR A 500 -24.83 -14.88 -46.03
CA THR A 500 -23.44 -14.38 -46.16
C THR A 500 -22.72 -13.81 -44.93
N GLY A 501 -21.89 -14.65 -44.30
CA GLY A 501 -20.91 -14.15 -43.33
C GLY A 501 -19.95 -15.13 -42.67
N PHE A 502 -19.84 -16.39 -43.10
CA PHE A 502 -19.00 -17.38 -42.38
C PHE A 502 -17.99 -18.18 -43.21
N LEU A 503 -17.66 -17.74 -44.43
CA LEU A 503 -16.66 -18.43 -45.28
C LEU A 503 -15.48 -17.56 -45.73
N VAL A 504 -15.17 -16.47 -45.01
CA VAL A 504 -14.02 -15.58 -45.32
C VAL A 504 -12.89 -15.66 -44.28
N ILE A 505 -13.06 -16.43 -43.21
CA ILE A 505 -12.07 -16.49 -42.11
C ILE A 505 -10.99 -17.59 -42.32
N SER A 506 -11.13 -18.49 -43.31
CA SER A 506 -10.17 -19.60 -43.49
C SER A 506 -9.26 -19.55 -44.73
N LEU A 507 -9.24 -18.49 -45.56
CA LEU A 507 -8.33 -18.45 -46.74
C LEU A 507 -7.28 -17.32 -46.73
N VAL A 508 -7.48 -16.23 -45.98
CA VAL A 508 -6.49 -15.12 -45.91
C VAL A 508 -5.34 -15.42 -44.94
N LEU A 509 -5.56 -16.34 -44.00
CA LEU A 509 -4.53 -16.85 -43.09
C LEU A 509 -3.47 -17.70 -43.81
N VAL A 510 -3.78 -18.31 -44.96
CA VAL A 510 -2.87 -19.23 -45.66
C VAL A 510 -1.99 -18.53 -46.71
N LEU A 511 -2.45 -17.41 -47.30
CA LEU A 511 -1.68 -16.64 -48.28
C LEU A 511 -0.79 -15.55 -47.68
N THR A 512 -1.10 -15.06 -46.47
CA THR A 512 -0.27 -14.05 -45.77
C THR A 512 1.01 -14.65 -45.20
N VAL A 513 1.01 -15.96 -44.89
CA VAL A 513 2.18 -16.72 -44.41
C VAL A 513 3.26 -16.87 -45.49
N TYR A 514 2.91 -16.87 -46.78
CA TYR A 514 3.88 -17.03 -47.87
C TYR A 514 4.62 -15.73 -48.25
N LYS A 515 4.08 -14.56 -47.90
CA LYS A 515 4.74 -13.25 -48.14
C LYS A 515 5.65 -12.80 -46.99
N ILE A 516 5.53 -13.42 -45.81
CA ILE A 516 6.37 -13.16 -44.64
C ILE A 516 7.73 -13.92 -44.71
N ALA A 517 7.91 -14.85 -45.66
CA ALA A 517 9.14 -15.64 -45.80
C ALA A 517 10.22 -15.08 -46.76
N ILE A 518 9.99 -13.98 -47.51
CA ILE A 518 10.94 -13.46 -48.52
C ILE A 518 11.29 -11.97 -48.30
N LEU A 519 11.64 -11.56 -47.08
CA LEU A 519 12.37 -10.29 -46.85
C LEU A 519 13.25 -10.36 -45.59
N THR A 520 14.11 -11.38 -45.56
CA THR A 520 15.29 -11.41 -44.70
C THR A 520 16.35 -10.45 -45.23
N LYS A 521 16.58 -9.35 -44.48
CA LYS A 521 17.91 -8.81 -44.10
C LYS A 521 17.74 -7.40 -43.53
N ARG A 522 17.86 -7.25 -42.20
CA ARG A 522 18.58 -6.12 -41.61
C ARG A 522 19.06 -6.44 -40.19
N LYS A 523 20.34 -6.08 -39.99
CA LYS A 523 21.18 -6.22 -38.79
C LYS A 523 20.48 -5.67 -37.54
N VAL A 524 20.56 -6.42 -36.44
CA VAL A 524 20.36 -5.93 -35.07
C VAL A 524 21.66 -6.14 -34.31
N SER A 525 22.15 -5.10 -33.66
CA SER A 525 22.73 -5.14 -32.30
C SER A 525 23.16 -3.72 -31.85
N PRO A 526 23.28 -3.44 -30.54
CA PRO A 526 23.34 -4.40 -29.43
C PRO A 526 22.52 -4.06 -28.16
N ILE A 527 22.47 -5.07 -27.25
CA ILE A 527 22.07 -5.03 -25.83
C ILE A 527 20.59 -5.40 -25.53
N GLY A 528 20.22 -6.67 -25.77
CA GLY A 528 19.03 -7.30 -25.17
C GLY A 528 19.42 -8.65 -24.56
N ILE A 529 18.84 -9.02 -23.42
CA ILE A 529 19.11 -10.31 -22.76
C ILE A 529 18.48 -11.43 -23.61
N PRO A 530 19.23 -12.47 -24.04
CA PRO A 530 18.67 -13.53 -24.87
C PRO A 530 17.64 -14.38 -24.09
N PRO A 531 16.55 -14.83 -24.73
CA PRO A 531 15.62 -15.76 -24.11
C PRO A 531 16.28 -17.13 -23.87
N MET A 532 15.73 -17.92 -22.95
CA MET A 532 16.23 -19.26 -22.65
C MET A 532 15.09 -20.27 -22.47
N THR A 533 15.32 -21.54 -22.82
CA THR A 533 14.39 -22.62 -22.48
C THR A 533 14.68 -23.14 -21.07
N ALA A 534 13.70 -23.02 -20.18
CA ALA A 534 13.81 -23.44 -18.78
C ALA A 534 13.36 -24.88 -18.58
N TYR A 535 12.41 -25.37 -19.39
CA TYR A 535 11.90 -26.74 -19.32
C TYR A 535 11.49 -27.24 -20.71
N ASN A 536 11.78 -28.51 -21.01
CA ASN A 536 11.27 -29.17 -22.21
C ASN A 536 11.21 -30.69 -21.98
N LYS A 537 10.06 -31.20 -21.56
CA LYS A 537 9.79 -32.65 -21.42
C LYS A 537 8.29 -32.92 -21.59
N ASN A 538 7.95 -34.14 -22.00
CA ASN A 538 6.57 -34.63 -22.10
C ASN A 538 5.63 -33.75 -22.97
N GLY A 539 6.20 -33.07 -23.97
CA GLY A 539 5.48 -32.15 -24.85
C GLY A 539 5.18 -30.77 -24.24
N LEU A 540 5.51 -30.54 -22.96
CA LEU A 540 5.45 -29.23 -22.33
C LEU A 540 6.81 -28.52 -22.48
N LYS A 541 6.81 -27.37 -23.16
CA LYS A 541 7.96 -26.49 -23.31
C LYS A 541 7.72 -25.18 -22.55
N ILE A 542 8.71 -24.76 -21.77
CA ILE A 542 8.67 -23.50 -21.01
C ILE A 542 9.89 -22.66 -21.39
N ASP A 543 9.63 -21.50 -21.99
CA ASP A 543 10.65 -20.52 -22.35
C ASP A 543 10.56 -19.28 -21.44
N PHE A 544 11.72 -18.72 -21.08
CA PHE A 544 11.88 -17.51 -20.28
C PHE A 544 12.35 -16.36 -21.17
N THR A 545 11.64 -15.24 -21.12
CA THR A 545 12.06 -13.96 -21.68
C THR A 545 12.36 -12.97 -20.55
N PHE A 546 13.38 -12.14 -20.73
CA PHE A 546 13.89 -11.26 -19.67
C PHE A 546 13.71 -9.79 -20.03
N GLU A 547 13.21 -9.02 -19.09
CA GLU A 547 13.10 -7.56 -19.17
C GLU A 547 13.63 -6.93 -17.89
N ARG A 548 14.22 -5.74 -17.99
CA ARG A 548 14.59 -4.95 -16.80
C ARG A 548 13.41 -4.08 -16.40
N SER A 549 13.15 -3.99 -15.10
CA SER A 549 12.12 -3.08 -14.62
C SER A 549 12.56 -1.63 -14.83
N ASN A 550 11.72 -0.83 -15.49
CA ASN A 550 11.98 0.60 -15.73
C ASN A 550 11.95 1.44 -14.44
N THR A 551 11.38 0.91 -13.35
CA THR A 551 11.23 1.63 -12.08
C THR A 551 12.33 1.30 -11.07
N ASN A 552 13.00 0.15 -11.19
CA ASN A 552 14.10 -0.22 -10.30
C ASN A 552 15.08 -1.16 -11.02
N PRO A 553 16.31 -0.72 -11.36
CA PRO A 553 17.25 -1.48 -12.19
C PRO A 553 17.75 -2.77 -11.53
N ASN A 554 17.54 -2.91 -10.21
CA ASN A 554 17.89 -4.12 -9.45
C ASN A 554 16.82 -5.23 -9.55
N ILE A 555 15.65 -4.96 -10.15
CA ILE A 555 14.56 -5.94 -10.33
C ILE A 555 14.55 -6.42 -11.79
N ALA A 556 14.71 -7.73 -11.97
CA ALA A 556 14.53 -8.41 -13.25
C ALA A 556 13.11 -8.97 -13.36
N ILE A 557 12.47 -8.76 -14.52
CA ILE A 557 11.18 -9.32 -14.88
C ILE A 557 11.42 -10.50 -15.80
N ILE A 558 10.94 -11.68 -15.41
CA ILE A 558 11.01 -12.90 -16.20
C ILE A 558 9.58 -13.24 -16.62
N THR A 559 9.32 -13.28 -17.92
CA THR A 559 8.04 -13.73 -18.47
C THR A 559 8.20 -15.16 -18.97
N ILE A 560 7.36 -16.04 -18.44
CA ILE A 560 7.29 -17.45 -18.78
C ILE A 560 6.32 -17.61 -19.95
N HIS A 561 6.70 -18.41 -20.94
CA HIS A 561 5.84 -18.85 -22.03
C HIS A 561 5.76 -20.39 -22.01
N ALA A 562 4.63 -20.93 -21.57
CA ALA A 562 4.39 -22.37 -21.52
C ALA A 562 3.57 -22.81 -22.74
N ALA A 563 4.15 -23.67 -23.58
CA ALA A 563 3.53 -24.19 -24.79
C ALA A 563 3.43 -25.72 -24.72
N ASN A 564 2.33 -26.26 -25.23
CA ASN A 564 2.06 -27.69 -25.26
C ASN A 564 2.03 -28.20 -26.71
N SER A 565 2.94 -29.11 -27.04
CA SER A 565 3.04 -29.74 -28.35
C SER A 565 2.21 -31.03 -28.48
N THR A 566 1.52 -31.48 -27.43
CA THR A 566 0.67 -32.69 -27.48
C THR A 566 -0.70 -32.39 -28.09
N GLU A 567 -1.40 -33.45 -28.50
CA GLU A 567 -2.73 -33.38 -29.11
C GLU A 567 -3.86 -33.11 -28.09
N ALA A 568 -3.58 -33.24 -26.79
CA ALA A 568 -4.56 -33.04 -25.72
C ALA A 568 -4.17 -31.83 -24.87
N GLU A 569 -5.15 -31.04 -24.45
CA GLU A 569 -4.93 -29.89 -23.56
C GLU A 569 -4.38 -30.33 -22.19
N MET A 570 -3.56 -29.47 -21.58
CA MET A 570 -3.07 -29.66 -20.21
C MET A 570 -3.87 -28.74 -19.29
N THR A 571 -4.67 -29.32 -18.39
CA THR A 571 -5.56 -28.57 -17.47
C THR A 571 -4.95 -28.46 -16.07
N ASN A 572 -5.44 -27.53 -15.25
CA ASN A 572 -4.93 -27.25 -13.90
C ASN A 572 -3.42 -26.98 -13.86
N PHE A 573 -2.91 -26.26 -14.86
CA PHE A 573 -1.50 -25.89 -14.93
C PHE A 573 -1.15 -24.93 -13.79
N VAL A 574 -0.19 -25.32 -12.97
CA VAL A 574 0.37 -24.52 -11.88
C VAL A 574 1.89 -24.52 -11.99
N PHE A 575 2.45 -23.32 -12.12
CA PHE A 575 3.89 -23.09 -12.07
C PHE A 575 4.28 -22.53 -10.70
N GLN A 576 5.26 -23.16 -10.06
CA GLN A 576 5.86 -22.69 -8.81
C GLN A 576 7.37 -22.60 -8.97
N ALA A 577 7.99 -21.60 -8.34
CA ALA A 577 9.44 -21.44 -8.31
C ALA A 577 9.95 -21.24 -6.88
N ALA A 578 11.08 -21.85 -6.58
CA ALA A 578 11.80 -21.72 -5.33
C ALA A 578 13.23 -21.24 -5.59
N VAL A 579 13.70 -20.32 -4.76
CA VAL A 579 14.99 -19.64 -4.88
C VAL A 579 15.68 -19.58 -3.50
N PRO A 580 17.03 -19.47 -3.43
CA PRO A 580 17.75 -19.35 -2.15
C PRO A 580 17.33 -18.11 -1.34
N LYS A 581 17.56 -18.09 -0.02
CA LYS A 581 17.14 -16.99 0.89
C LYS A 581 17.69 -15.59 0.52
N THR A 582 18.70 -15.52 -0.33
CA THR A 582 19.32 -14.27 -0.81
C THR A 582 18.66 -13.73 -2.09
N PHE A 583 17.72 -14.48 -2.67
CA PHE A 583 16.82 -14.08 -3.74
C PHE A 583 15.45 -13.73 -3.16
N GLN A 584 14.82 -12.66 -3.66
CA GLN A 584 13.40 -12.43 -3.45
C GLN A 584 12.65 -12.63 -4.77
N LEU A 585 11.58 -13.42 -4.75
CA LEU A 585 10.78 -13.77 -5.92
C LEU A 585 9.30 -13.54 -5.62
N GLN A 586 8.61 -12.87 -6.56
CA GLN A 586 7.16 -12.71 -6.56
C GLN A 586 6.59 -13.24 -7.87
N LEU A 587 5.67 -14.21 -7.77
CA LEU A 587 4.92 -14.76 -8.90
C LEU A 587 3.60 -14.00 -9.06
N LEU A 588 3.30 -13.52 -10.27
CA LEU A 588 1.97 -12.99 -10.62
C LEU A 588 1.08 -14.13 -11.14
N SER A 589 -0.25 -13.89 -11.17
CA SER A 589 -1.21 -14.86 -11.69
C SER A 589 -0.93 -15.21 -13.17
N PRO A 590 -1.07 -16.47 -13.59
CA PRO A 590 -0.92 -16.86 -14.99
C PRO A 590 -2.09 -16.33 -15.83
N SER A 591 -1.89 -16.21 -17.15
CA SER A 591 -2.94 -15.79 -18.09
C SER A 591 -4.07 -16.82 -18.24
N SER A 592 -3.79 -18.10 -17.97
CA SER A 592 -4.76 -19.21 -18.03
C SER A 592 -4.27 -20.37 -17.15
N SER A 593 -5.21 -21.20 -16.69
CA SER A 593 -4.94 -22.49 -16.02
C SER A 593 -4.95 -23.69 -16.97
N ILE A 594 -5.19 -23.46 -18.27
CA ILE A 594 -5.24 -24.48 -19.33
C ILE A 594 -4.24 -24.11 -20.42
N ILE A 595 -3.35 -25.05 -20.77
CA ILE A 595 -2.43 -24.92 -21.90
C ILE A 595 -3.04 -25.63 -23.12
N PRO A 596 -3.39 -24.88 -24.18
CA PRO A 596 -3.98 -25.44 -25.40
C PRO A 596 -3.08 -26.50 -26.07
N ALA A 597 -3.70 -27.51 -26.67
CA ALA A 597 -3.01 -28.50 -27.49
C ALA A 597 -2.37 -27.89 -28.74
N LEU A 598 -1.46 -28.63 -29.39
CA LEU A 598 -0.92 -28.34 -30.72
C LEU A 598 -0.29 -26.93 -30.86
N ASN A 599 0.29 -26.40 -29.79
CA ASN A 599 0.89 -25.07 -29.73
C ASN A 599 -0.07 -23.94 -30.16
N GLN A 600 -1.38 -24.08 -29.92
CA GLN A 600 -2.38 -23.08 -30.31
C GLN A 600 -2.32 -21.75 -29.51
N GLY A 601 -1.43 -21.65 -28.52
CA GLY A 601 -1.08 -20.41 -27.83
C GLY A 601 -0.36 -20.69 -26.51
N PRO A 602 0.70 -19.93 -26.15
CA PRO A 602 1.39 -20.14 -24.89
C PRO A 602 0.62 -19.53 -23.72
N VAL A 603 0.63 -20.19 -22.57
CA VAL A 603 0.22 -19.59 -21.30
C VAL A 603 1.38 -18.75 -20.77
N THR A 604 1.09 -17.51 -20.39
CA THR A 604 2.09 -16.56 -19.93
C THR A 604 1.97 -16.29 -18.44
N GLN A 605 3.09 -16.26 -17.73
CA GLN A 605 3.12 -15.88 -16.32
C GLN A 605 4.36 -15.05 -16.02
N VAL A 606 4.19 -13.99 -15.21
CA VAL A 606 5.27 -13.04 -14.91
C VAL A 606 5.85 -13.31 -13.53
N ILE A 607 7.18 -13.33 -13.46
CA ILE A 607 7.96 -13.42 -12.23
C ILE A 607 8.75 -12.13 -12.06
N LYS A 608 8.61 -11.47 -10.91
CA LYS A 608 9.49 -10.38 -10.48
C LYS A 608 10.56 -10.93 -9.56
N VAL A 609 11.82 -10.67 -9.88
CA VAL A 609 12.97 -11.21 -9.14
C VAL A 609 13.92 -10.09 -8.73
N LEU A 610 14.25 -10.04 -7.44
CA LEU A 610 15.33 -9.23 -6.90
C LEU A 610 16.49 -10.17 -6.51
N ASN A 611 17.62 -10.01 -7.21
CA ASN A 611 18.79 -10.89 -7.09
C ASN A 611 20.07 -10.07 -6.81
N PRO A 612 20.28 -9.61 -5.56
CA PRO A 612 21.43 -8.78 -5.21
C PRO A 612 22.77 -9.55 -5.23
N GLN A 613 22.75 -10.88 -5.06
CA GLN A 613 23.96 -11.71 -4.99
C GLN A 613 24.29 -12.43 -6.31
N LYS A 614 23.55 -12.14 -7.40
CA LYS A 614 23.73 -12.72 -8.74
C LYS A 614 23.77 -14.26 -8.74
N VAL A 615 23.04 -14.90 -7.81
CA VAL A 615 22.93 -16.38 -7.78
C VAL A 615 22.21 -16.82 -9.06
N ARG A 616 22.63 -17.95 -9.64
CA ARG A 616 22.11 -18.44 -10.92
C ARG A 616 21.28 -19.72 -10.77
N LEU A 617 20.70 -19.98 -9.61
CA LEU A 617 19.97 -21.22 -9.33
C LEU A 617 18.51 -20.93 -8.98
N MET A 618 17.58 -21.51 -9.74
CA MET A 618 16.15 -21.52 -9.47
C MET A 618 15.61 -22.94 -9.60
N ARG A 619 14.78 -23.38 -8.65
CA ARG A 619 14.06 -24.66 -8.76
C ARG A 619 12.64 -24.39 -9.21
N ILE A 620 12.18 -25.07 -10.24
CA ILE A 620 10.81 -24.97 -10.74
C ILE A 620 10.05 -26.25 -10.44
N LYS A 621 8.78 -26.11 -10.10
CA LYS A 621 7.83 -27.20 -9.89
C LYS A 621 6.61 -26.95 -10.76
N LEU A 622 6.30 -27.91 -11.61
CA LEU A 622 5.19 -27.87 -12.56
C LEU A 622 4.17 -28.92 -12.14
N THR A 623 2.91 -28.52 -12.06
CA THR A 623 1.79 -29.45 -11.82
C THR A 623 0.73 -29.23 -12.89
N TYR A 624 0.29 -30.30 -13.56
CA TYR A 624 -0.74 -30.23 -14.60
C TYR A 624 -1.41 -31.60 -14.77
N ASN A 625 -2.63 -31.61 -15.30
CA ASN A 625 -3.32 -32.83 -15.69
C ASN A 625 -3.18 -33.03 -17.20
N HIS A 626 -2.72 -34.21 -17.61
CA HIS A 626 -2.63 -34.59 -19.02
C HIS A 626 -3.37 -35.91 -19.24
N LYS A 627 -4.36 -35.91 -20.14
CA LYS A 627 -5.23 -37.07 -20.43
C LYS A 627 -5.85 -37.69 -19.16
N GLY A 628 -6.26 -36.85 -18.21
CA GLY A 628 -6.90 -37.26 -16.95
C GLY A 628 -5.96 -37.75 -15.84
N SER A 629 -4.64 -37.84 -16.10
CA SER A 629 -3.65 -38.19 -15.07
C SER A 629 -2.93 -36.95 -14.54
N PRO A 630 -2.76 -36.79 -13.22
CA PRO A 630 -1.97 -35.70 -12.65
C PRO A 630 -0.48 -35.96 -12.86
N VAL A 631 0.23 -34.97 -13.38
CA VAL A 631 1.67 -34.99 -13.62
C VAL A 631 2.32 -33.90 -12.77
N GLN A 632 3.40 -34.25 -12.09
CA GLN A 632 4.20 -33.32 -11.30
C GLN A 632 5.67 -33.47 -11.65
N ASP A 633 6.26 -32.38 -12.14
CA ASP A 633 7.67 -32.34 -12.56
C ASP A 633 8.45 -31.31 -11.75
N LEU A 634 9.68 -31.67 -11.38
CA LEU A 634 10.63 -30.81 -10.69
C LEU A 634 11.87 -30.65 -11.59
N ALA A 635 12.32 -29.41 -11.78
CA ALA A 635 13.52 -29.12 -12.56
C ALA A 635 14.35 -28.00 -11.90
N GLU A 636 15.67 -28.07 -12.07
CA GLU A 636 16.59 -27.01 -11.66
C GLU A 636 17.03 -26.21 -12.88
N VAL A 637 16.86 -24.89 -12.83
CA VAL A 637 17.29 -23.92 -13.83
C VAL A 637 18.56 -23.25 -13.32
N ASN A 638 19.70 -23.62 -13.92
CA ASN A 638 21.02 -23.11 -13.56
C ASN A 638 21.71 -22.28 -14.67
N ASN A 639 21.12 -22.25 -15.88
CA ASN A 639 21.72 -21.70 -17.09
C ASN A 639 21.21 -20.29 -17.47
N PHE A 640 21.03 -19.41 -16.49
CA PHE A 640 20.62 -18.03 -16.77
C PHE A 640 21.68 -17.28 -17.58
N PRO A 641 21.31 -16.54 -18.65
CA PRO A 641 22.23 -15.69 -19.39
C PRO A 641 23.01 -14.75 -18.46
N PRO A 642 24.32 -14.50 -18.70
CA PRO A 642 25.11 -13.61 -17.86
C PRO A 642 24.52 -12.20 -17.77
N GLN A 643 23.86 -11.73 -18.83
CA GLN A 643 23.22 -10.41 -18.88
C GLN A 643 21.93 -10.33 -18.04
N SER A 644 21.34 -11.46 -17.64
CA SER A 644 20.09 -11.50 -16.84
C SER A 644 20.25 -10.87 -15.45
N TRP A 645 21.49 -10.81 -14.92
CA TRP A 645 21.80 -10.31 -13.57
C TRP A 645 22.92 -9.25 -13.53
N GLN A 646 23.38 -8.78 -14.69
CA GLN A 646 24.33 -7.67 -14.81
C GLN A 646 23.62 -6.34 -14.67
#